data_AF-A0A1H7IA61-F1
#
_entry.id   AF-A0A1H7IA61-F1
#
_cell.length_a   1.000
_cell.length_b   1.000
_cell.length_c   1.000
_cell.angle_alpha   90.00
_cell.angle_beta   90.00
_cell.angle_gamma   90.00
#
_symmetry.space_group_name_H-M   'P 1'
#
loop_
_entity.id
_entity.type
_entity.pdbx_description
1 polymer ?
#
loop_
_entity_poly.entity_id
_entity_poly.type
_entity_poly.pdbx_seq_one_letter_code
_entity_poly.pdbx_strand_id
1 'polypeptide(L)'
;MTENIQLEYDAFLRSFKRNVDVPHSFLLGAGASISSGIQSAYDCIWEWKKDIYLSKNINSAEFYKNYKNESVRKSIQNWLDNQGEYPPIDSPNEYSFYAEKAYPIADDRRKYFFSLIENKEPYIGYKLLCTLAEHNIVKSVWTTNFDGLIVRSAHQNKLTPIEVTLDNADRIYRNQSSKELLTIALHGDYKFSTLKNTEKELDNQNDTFIEHFSNYHIDKNLIVLGYSGRDKSLMDAIFMAFSKKGSGRLYWCGFGDQINKEVSDLISKIRKSGREAYYISTDGFDKTLIHLSKSAFEGNSEIEQQIQKALESSKDEEYFKTEFSLNIKKTDKYIKSNLHAVTFPKEVFQFEIDYKDERPWSFLKEITKETSICAVPFKGKVYAIGTLTDIDKVFKAHLKTEIKREPISKYDVENVSAFQSLMLKAVLKYIVNKYEIDTNFKGKIWLKSIVGKYDEINIHKALFLSFYFDKNSKFAYLSFVPAVHLTSNNEISKQHKQSISKGQLEKLYNNKYDELLSFWNGIIFPERNLKFEYPEKSGTGFEFQISSNTAFGEINVLDPNFRTYNPNNYNKRQTQFRGVQFLEPQLMFRNVASDIEFKDYHPMRGLVNNRPFDVNLNGLVYSTEVNLTVICGRNYADKLFDFLSELNSKHAPENNNSDYLIEYPGFLSTYNLPINIPNADNSEKWVDINFKADSVEENHTNALKLARLITSRIEQLANTQSVGPVVIFIPNEWQPFENYTNQGETFDLHDYVKAFSASKGVTTQLIREETLDDKLKCQIYWWLSLSFYVKSLRTPWLLYGQEKNTAYAGIGYSISHRGDKSEIVIGCSHIYDSNGQGLKYRLSKIDNYFLDNQNNPYLSFKEAFQFGVSIHELFYQSMDKVPERVVIHKRTKFTEDEINGIKASLNKAGIKKIDLIEINYEADARFLAMSVYQNNLQIDKFPISRGTCIVTNKHTALLWTHGIVPSVRQPNYKFYLGGRSIPAPIKIIKHYGESNIDIIAREILGLTKMNWNSLDLYSKLPATIDSSNQIARIGKLLSRFEGKSYDYRLFI
;
A
#
# COMPACT_ATOMS: atom_id res chain seq x y z
N MET A 1 -40.02 4.23 15.98
CA MET A 1 -38.71 4.79 15.59
C MET A 1 -37.69 4.18 16.53
N THR A 2 -36.79 3.33 16.03
CA THR A 2 -35.64 2.84 16.82
C THR A 2 -34.70 4.02 17.06
N GLU A 3 -34.54 4.44 18.31
CA GLU A 3 -33.58 5.49 18.67
C GLU A 3 -32.17 5.06 18.27
N ASN A 4 -31.46 5.91 17.54
CA ASN A 4 -30.08 5.63 17.15
C ASN A 4 -29.18 5.66 18.40
N ILE A 5 -28.60 4.50 18.76
CA ILE A 5 -27.71 4.37 19.93
C ILE A 5 -26.27 4.84 19.67
N GLN A 6 -25.92 5.07 18.40
CA GLN A 6 -24.59 5.49 17.99
C GLN A 6 -24.42 7.02 18.08
N LEU A 7 -23.22 7.43 18.47
CA LEU A 7 -22.73 8.79 18.36
C LEU A 7 -21.56 8.80 17.38
N GLU A 8 -21.62 9.66 16.37
CA GLU A 8 -20.53 9.81 15.40
C GLU A 8 -19.22 10.22 16.10
N TYR A 9 -18.09 9.70 15.61
CA TYR A 9 -16.80 9.86 16.28
C TYR A 9 -16.37 11.33 16.42
N ASP A 10 -16.61 12.16 15.40
CA ASP A 10 -16.31 13.59 15.45
C ASP A 10 -17.23 14.35 16.43
N ALA A 11 -18.49 13.93 16.56
CA ALA A 11 -19.42 14.44 17.57
C ALA A 11 -18.98 14.04 18.97
N PHE A 12 -18.45 12.83 19.16
CA PHE A 12 -17.83 12.39 20.40
C PHE A 12 -16.63 13.26 20.78
N LEU A 13 -15.72 13.56 19.86
CA LEU A 13 -14.58 14.46 20.13
C LEU A 13 -15.04 15.86 20.57
N ARG A 14 -16.03 16.44 19.89
CA ARG A 14 -16.62 17.74 20.27
C ARG A 14 -17.30 17.67 21.64
N SER A 15 -18.01 16.58 21.92
CA SER A 15 -18.64 16.35 23.23
C SER A 15 -17.59 16.26 24.34
N PHE A 16 -16.52 15.50 24.13
CA PHE A 16 -15.43 15.38 25.10
C PHE A 16 -14.77 16.74 25.37
N LYS A 17 -14.42 17.47 24.30
CA LYS A 17 -13.85 18.83 24.39
C LYS A 17 -14.72 19.78 25.20
N ARG A 18 -16.05 19.72 25.04
CA ARG A 18 -16.95 20.61 25.77
C ARG A 18 -17.12 20.26 27.24
N ASN A 19 -16.77 19.05 27.66
CA ASN A 19 -16.93 18.55 29.03
C ASN A 19 -15.58 18.29 29.71
N VAL A 20 -14.47 18.92 29.29
CA VAL A 20 -13.15 18.75 29.94
C VAL A 20 -13.12 19.18 31.41
N ASP A 21 -14.07 20.03 31.81
CA ASP A 21 -14.33 20.49 33.18
C ASP A 21 -15.18 19.50 34.00
N VAL A 22 -15.79 18.50 33.35
CA VAL A 22 -16.49 17.39 34.00
C VAL A 22 -15.51 16.22 34.18
N PRO A 23 -15.38 15.65 35.40
CA PRO A 23 -14.46 14.55 35.60
C PRO A 23 -14.84 13.30 34.82
N HIS A 24 -13.84 12.69 34.18
CA HIS A 24 -13.95 11.44 33.45
C HIS A 24 -13.25 10.29 34.19
N SER A 25 -13.80 9.10 34.02
CA SER A 25 -13.16 7.83 34.34
C SER A 25 -13.00 6.99 33.07
N PHE A 26 -12.00 6.12 33.07
CA PHE A 26 -11.78 5.17 31.99
C PHE A 26 -11.98 3.75 32.51
N LEU A 27 -12.67 2.91 31.75
CA LEU A 27 -12.66 1.45 31.92
C LEU A 27 -11.84 0.83 30.78
N LEU A 28 -10.69 0.25 31.10
CA LEU A 28 -9.77 -0.34 30.13
C LEU A 28 -9.87 -1.86 30.16
N GLY A 29 -10.17 -2.45 29.01
CA GLY A 29 -10.05 -3.89 28.78
C GLY A 29 -8.77 -4.27 28.02
N ALA A 30 -8.62 -5.57 27.76
CA ALA A 30 -7.38 -6.13 27.21
C ALA A 30 -7.01 -5.54 25.83
N GLY A 31 -8.01 -5.04 25.08
CA GLY A 31 -7.78 -4.37 23.80
C GLY A 31 -6.96 -3.07 23.90
N ALA A 32 -6.89 -2.44 25.07
CA ALA A 32 -6.07 -1.24 25.28
C ALA A 32 -4.55 -1.53 25.28
N SER A 33 -4.17 -2.79 25.52
CA SER A 33 -2.77 -3.20 25.67
C SER A 33 -2.15 -3.80 24.41
N ILE A 34 -2.93 -3.95 23.33
CA ILE A 34 -2.50 -4.55 22.06
C ILE A 34 -1.26 -3.85 21.49
N SER A 35 -1.28 -2.52 21.40
CA SER A 35 -0.15 -1.75 20.86
C SER A 35 1.10 -1.77 21.76
N SER A 36 0.95 -2.19 23.03
CA SER A 36 2.06 -2.43 23.95
C SER A 36 2.62 -3.86 23.82
N GLY A 37 2.12 -4.63 22.84
CA GLY A 37 2.56 -5.99 22.54
C GLY A 37 1.99 -7.06 23.48
N ILE A 38 0.87 -6.79 24.14
CA ILE A 38 0.14 -7.72 25.01
C ILE A 38 -1.09 -8.25 24.29
N GLN A 39 -1.38 -9.54 24.47
CA GLN A 39 -2.49 -10.19 23.79
C GLN A 39 -3.87 -9.72 24.26
N SER A 40 -4.83 -9.66 23.34
CA SER A 40 -6.23 -9.44 23.70
C SER A 40 -6.82 -10.69 24.36
N ALA A 41 -7.91 -10.54 25.13
CA ALA A 41 -8.63 -11.68 25.70
C ALA A 41 -9.14 -12.66 24.62
N TYR A 42 -9.51 -12.13 23.46
CA TYR A 42 -9.93 -12.93 22.32
C TYR A 42 -8.77 -13.74 21.71
N ASP A 43 -7.59 -13.13 21.61
CA ASP A 43 -6.38 -13.84 21.16
C ASP A 43 -5.98 -14.94 22.15
N CYS A 44 -6.10 -14.69 23.46
CA CYS A 44 -5.86 -15.70 24.50
C CYS A 44 -6.80 -16.90 24.34
N ILE A 45 -8.11 -16.66 24.10
CA ILE A 45 -9.09 -17.74 23.83
C ILE A 45 -8.62 -18.60 22.66
N TRP A 46 -8.20 -17.98 21.56
CA TRP A 46 -7.75 -18.73 20.39
C TRP A 46 -6.42 -19.45 20.61
N GLU A 47 -5.51 -18.88 21.38
CA GLU A 47 -4.28 -19.54 21.80
C GLU A 47 -4.60 -20.78 22.66
N TRP A 48 -5.50 -20.66 23.64
CA TRP A 48 -5.94 -21.79 24.47
C TRP A 48 -6.66 -22.87 23.64
N LYS A 49 -7.55 -22.48 22.72
CA LYS A 49 -8.19 -23.40 21.77
C LYS A 49 -7.15 -24.15 20.93
N LYS A 50 -6.13 -23.42 20.42
CA LYS A 50 -5.00 -24.00 19.68
C LYS A 50 -4.22 -24.97 20.55
N ASP A 51 -3.87 -24.60 21.78
CA ASP A 51 -3.09 -25.45 22.69
C ASP A 51 -3.85 -26.74 23.03
N ILE A 52 -5.16 -26.64 23.31
CA ILE A 52 -6.05 -27.80 23.52
C ILE A 52 -6.05 -28.69 22.27
N TYR A 53 -6.27 -28.11 21.09
CA TYR A 53 -6.25 -28.85 19.83
C TYR A 53 -4.91 -29.55 19.59
N LEU A 54 -3.78 -28.85 19.75
CA LEU A 54 -2.44 -29.38 19.52
C LEU A 54 -2.05 -30.44 20.53
N SER A 55 -2.49 -30.34 21.79
CA SER A 55 -2.25 -31.37 22.80
C SER A 55 -2.86 -32.73 22.42
N LYS A 56 -3.91 -32.73 21.60
CA LYS A 56 -4.58 -33.92 21.06
C LYS A 56 -4.15 -34.27 19.63
N ASN A 57 -3.47 -33.36 18.93
CA ASN A 57 -3.07 -33.47 17.53
C ASN A 57 -1.59 -33.05 17.34
N ILE A 58 -0.67 -33.70 18.06
CA ILE A 58 0.74 -33.29 18.18
C ILE A 58 1.45 -33.16 16.82
N ASN A 59 1.13 -34.05 15.87
CA ASN A 59 1.75 -34.05 14.54
C ASN A 59 1.28 -32.88 13.65
N SER A 60 0.27 -32.11 14.06
CA SER A 60 -0.31 -30.99 13.29
C SER A 60 0.27 -29.63 13.69
N ALA A 61 1.19 -29.58 14.67
CA ALA A 61 1.68 -28.33 15.27
C ALA A 61 2.21 -27.29 14.26
N GLU A 62 2.87 -27.73 13.19
CA GLU A 62 3.43 -26.83 12.19
C GLU A 62 2.37 -26.04 11.39
N PHE A 63 1.22 -26.66 11.15
CA PHE A 63 0.14 -26.12 10.30
C PHE A 63 -0.77 -25.13 11.03
N TYR A 64 -0.82 -25.22 12.37
CA TYR A 64 -1.70 -24.42 13.22
C TYR A 64 -0.94 -23.36 14.04
N LYS A 65 0.33 -23.06 13.68
CA LYS A 65 1.16 -22.06 14.39
C LYS A 65 0.48 -20.69 14.46
N ASN A 66 0.00 -20.18 13.32
CA ASN A 66 -0.62 -18.86 13.23
C ASN A 66 -2.15 -18.93 13.45
N TYR A 67 -2.57 -18.91 14.71
CA TYR A 67 -3.99 -18.89 15.11
C TYR A 67 -4.72 -17.57 14.79
N LYS A 68 -4.04 -16.58 14.18
CA LYS A 68 -4.68 -15.33 13.69
C LYS A 68 -5.19 -15.46 12.24
N ASN A 69 -4.88 -16.57 11.58
CA ASN A 69 -5.44 -16.92 10.28
C ASN A 69 -6.89 -17.45 10.46
N GLU A 70 -7.84 -16.88 9.72
CA GLU A 70 -9.27 -17.21 9.85
C GLU A 70 -9.59 -18.66 9.46
N SER A 71 -8.91 -19.22 8.46
CA SER A 71 -9.11 -20.62 8.06
C SER A 71 -8.62 -21.57 9.16
N VAL A 72 -7.49 -21.26 9.80
CA VAL A 72 -6.95 -22.02 10.95
C VAL A 72 -7.93 -21.97 12.12
N ARG A 73 -8.46 -20.79 12.46
CA ARG A 73 -9.48 -20.60 13.49
C ARG A 73 -10.73 -21.45 13.22
N LYS A 74 -11.26 -21.39 12.00
CA LYS A 74 -12.43 -22.17 11.59
C LYS A 74 -12.20 -23.68 11.72
N SER A 75 -11.01 -24.15 11.35
CA SER A 75 -10.64 -25.55 11.48
C SER A 75 -10.57 -26.01 12.94
N ILE A 76 -9.91 -25.24 13.80
CA ILE A 76 -9.86 -25.52 15.25
C ILE A 76 -11.28 -25.54 15.83
N GLN A 77 -12.12 -24.56 15.48
CA GLN A 77 -13.49 -24.51 15.98
C GLN A 77 -14.32 -25.72 15.54
N ASN A 78 -14.27 -26.10 14.26
CA ASN A 78 -14.97 -27.28 13.77
C ASN A 78 -14.54 -28.55 14.52
N TRP A 79 -13.25 -28.69 14.84
CA TRP A 79 -12.77 -29.82 15.63
C TRP A 79 -13.35 -29.80 17.05
N LEU A 80 -13.38 -28.63 17.70
CA LEU A 80 -13.94 -28.43 19.04
C LEU A 80 -15.44 -28.75 19.07
N ASP A 81 -16.20 -28.21 18.12
CA ASP A 81 -17.65 -28.43 18.00
C ASP A 81 -17.98 -29.92 17.83
N ASN A 82 -17.18 -30.64 17.03
CA ASN A 82 -17.35 -32.08 16.81
C ASN A 82 -17.06 -32.95 18.06
N GLN A 83 -16.35 -32.43 19.06
CA GLN A 83 -16.18 -33.18 20.33
C GLN A 83 -17.45 -33.11 21.20
N GLY A 84 -18.33 -32.13 20.99
CA GLY A 84 -19.58 -31.96 21.73
C GLY A 84 -19.45 -31.49 23.19
N GLU A 85 -18.24 -31.33 23.73
CA GLU A 85 -17.98 -30.89 25.10
C GLU A 85 -17.55 -29.41 25.23
N TYR A 86 -17.26 -28.74 24.11
CA TYR A 86 -16.73 -27.38 24.09
C TYR A 86 -17.82 -26.33 23.80
N PRO A 87 -17.69 -25.10 24.33
CA PRO A 87 -18.60 -24.01 24.00
C PRO A 87 -18.61 -23.70 22.50
N PRO A 88 -19.77 -23.33 21.92
CA PRO A 88 -19.85 -22.86 20.55
C PRO A 88 -19.09 -21.53 20.40
N ILE A 89 -18.67 -21.23 19.18
CA ILE A 89 -17.98 -19.97 18.85
C ILE A 89 -18.78 -18.75 19.33
N ASP A 90 -18.07 -17.77 19.89
CA ASP A 90 -18.62 -16.52 20.44
C ASP A 90 -19.58 -16.71 21.62
N SER A 91 -19.62 -17.89 22.24
CA SER A 91 -20.29 -18.07 23.52
C SER A 91 -19.73 -17.11 24.59
N PRO A 92 -20.58 -16.52 25.45
CA PRO A 92 -20.11 -15.66 26.54
C PRO A 92 -19.17 -16.40 27.51
N ASN A 93 -19.28 -17.73 27.59
CA ASN A 93 -18.53 -18.56 28.53
C ASN A 93 -17.17 -19.02 27.98
N GLU A 94 -16.81 -18.71 26.72
CA GLU A 94 -15.57 -19.18 26.10
C GLU A 94 -14.33 -18.83 26.93
N TYR A 95 -14.22 -17.58 27.40
CA TYR A 95 -13.04 -17.12 28.12
C TYR A 95 -12.77 -17.98 29.35
N SER A 96 -13.75 -18.06 30.25
CA SER A 96 -13.60 -18.76 31.52
C SER A 96 -13.40 -20.26 31.32
N PHE A 97 -14.16 -20.85 30.38
CA PHE A 97 -14.08 -22.27 30.06
C PHE A 97 -12.69 -22.65 29.52
N TYR A 98 -12.21 -21.94 28.50
CA TYR A 98 -10.94 -22.29 27.85
C TYR A 98 -9.73 -21.94 28.72
N ALA A 99 -9.78 -20.89 29.54
CA ALA A 99 -8.73 -20.57 30.51
C ALA A 99 -8.52 -21.73 31.50
N GLU A 100 -9.62 -22.30 32.03
CA GLU A 100 -9.58 -23.43 32.97
C GLU A 100 -9.22 -24.74 32.27
N LYS A 101 -9.79 -25.01 31.09
CA LYS A 101 -9.55 -26.25 30.34
C LYS A 101 -8.12 -26.35 29.81
N ALA A 102 -7.53 -25.25 29.32
CA ALA A 102 -6.16 -25.23 28.81
C ALA A 102 -5.13 -25.31 29.95
N TYR A 103 -5.39 -24.60 31.05
CA TYR A 103 -4.50 -24.52 32.20
C TYR A 103 -5.27 -24.77 33.51
N PRO A 104 -5.50 -26.04 33.92
CA PRO A 104 -6.29 -26.35 35.11
C PRO A 104 -5.65 -25.88 36.42
N ILE A 105 -4.32 -25.79 36.46
CA ILE A 105 -3.54 -25.37 37.63
C ILE A 105 -3.47 -23.84 37.68
N ALA A 106 -3.88 -23.25 38.81
CA ALA A 106 -3.94 -21.79 38.99
C ALA A 106 -2.57 -21.09 38.82
N ASP A 107 -1.49 -21.71 39.30
CA ASP A 107 -0.13 -21.18 39.15
C ASP A 107 0.33 -21.17 37.68
N ASP A 108 -0.10 -22.13 36.86
CA ASP A 108 0.23 -22.16 35.43
C ASP A 108 -0.50 -21.05 34.67
N ARG A 109 -1.76 -20.76 35.02
CA ARG A 109 -2.48 -19.57 34.51
C ARG A 109 -1.75 -18.28 34.86
N ARG A 110 -1.26 -18.16 36.10
CA ARG A 110 -0.47 -17.00 36.55
C ARG A 110 0.83 -16.88 35.75
N LYS A 111 1.56 -17.97 35.54
CA LYS A 111 2.79 -18.00 34.72
C LYS A 111 2.51 -17.62 33.26
N TYR A 112 1.41 -18.10 32.69
CA TYR A 112 0.97 -17.74 31.34
C TYR A 112 0.81 -16.22 31.21
N PHE A 113 -0.01 -15.59 32.06
CA PHE A 113 -0.19 -14.14 31.99
C PHE A 113 1.10 -13.37 32.30
N PHE A 114 1.92 -13.82 33.26
CA PHE A 114 3.22 -13.22 33.52
C PHE A 114 4.10 -13.20 32.27
N SER A 115 4.16 -14.31 31.53
CA SER A 115 4.95 -14.41 30.29
C SER A 115 4.48 -13.47 29.18
N LEU A 116 3.19 -13.12 29.15
CA LEU A 116 2.64 -12.13 28.19
C LEU A 116 3.04 -10.70 28.53
N ILE A 117 3.27 -10.39 29.81
CA ILE A 117 3.48 -9.04 30.34
C ILE A 117 4.99 -8.74 30.53
N GLU A 118 5.81 -9.77 30.66
CA GLU A 118 7.25 -9.63 30.89
C GLU A 118 7.92 -8.80 29.79
N ASN A 119 8.75 -7.82 30.19
CA ASN A 119 9.48 -6.91 29.31
C ASN A 119 8.60 -6.03 28.38
N LYS A 120 7.32 -5.84 28.70
CA LYS A 120 6.41 -4.94 27.96
C LYS A 120 6.38 -3.54 28.57
N GLU A 121 6.44 -2.54 27.70
CA GLU A 121 6.38 -1.12 28.08
C GLU A 121 5.06 -0.48 27.61
N PRO A 122 4.50 0.47 28.37
CA PRO A 122 3.28 1.17 27.97
C PRO A 122 3.50 1.97 26.69
N TYR A 123 2.63 1.76 25.71
CA TYR A 123 2.61 2.54 24.46
C TYR A 123 1.98 3.94 24.65
N ILE A 124 1.84 4.71 23.57
CA ILE A 124 1.51 6.14 23.63
C ILE A 124 0.16 6.46 24.29
N GLY A 125 -0.86 5.62 24.12
CA GLY A 125 -2.19 5.84 24.69
C GLY A 125 -2.17 5.93 26.21
N TYR A 126 -1.38 5.08 26.88
CA TYR A 126 -1.22 5.11 28.34
C TYR A 126 -0.55 6.38 28.84
N LYS A 127 0.43 6.90 28.07
CA LYS A 127 1.11 8.15 28.39
C LYS A 127 0.17 9.35 28.27
N LEU A 128 -0.59 9.42 27.18
CA LEU A 128 -1.58 10.48 26.96
C LEU A 128 -2.74 10.42 27.96
N LEU A 129 -3.16 9.22 28.37
CA LEU A 129 -4.12 9.04 29.44
C LEU A 129 -3.61 9.62 30.77
N CYS A 130 -2.32 9.46 31.07
CA CYS A 130 -1.69 10.11 32.23
C CYS A 130 -1.64 11.64 32.07
N THR A 131 -1.36 12.17 30.88
CA THR A 131 -1.43 13.62 30.62
C THR A 131 -2.82 14.18 30.86
N LEU A 132 -3.88 13.48 30.44
CA LEU A 132 -5.26 13.88 30.77
C LEU A 132 -5.54 13.86 32.28
N ALA A 133 -4.93 12.94 33.02
CA ALA A 133 -5.05 12.87 34.48
C ALA A 133 -4.31 13.99 35.20
N GLU A 134 -3.10 14.35 34.77
CA GLU A 134 -2.32 15.50 35.29
C GLU A 134 -3.13 16.80 35.23
N HIS A 135 -3.95 16.96 34.18
CA HIS A 135 -4.83 18.12 33.99
C HIS A 135 -6.23 17.96 34.60
N ASN A 136 -6.42 16.99 35.49
CA ASN A 136 -7.67 16.75 36.23
C ASN A 136 -8.89 16.37 35.37
N ILE A 137 -8.69 16.05 34.08
CA ILE A 137 -9.76 15.57 33.19
C ILE A 137 -10.09 14.13 33.56
N VAL A 138 -9.06 13.30 33.77
CA VAL A 138 -9.20 11.88 34.18
C VAL A 138 -8.91 11.72 35.66
N LYS A 139 -9.84 11.13 36.40
CA LYS A 139 -9.71 10.95 37.87
C LYS A 139 -9.48 9.52 38.31
N SER A 140 -9.92 8.54 37.52
CA SER A 140 -9.77 7.13 37.87
C SER A 140 -9.70 6.27 36.61
N VAL A 141 -8.85 5.24 36.65
CA VAL A 141 -8.78 4.19 35.65
C VAL A 141 -9.19 2.88 36.29
N TRP A 142 -10.29 2.32 35.81
CA TRP A 142 -10.78 1.00 36.15
C TRP A 142 -10.27 0.04 35.08
N THR A 143 -9.78 -1.14 35.44
CA THR A 143 -9.27 -2.07 34.43
C THR A 143 -9.53 -3.52 34.78
N THR A 144 -9.82 -4.30 33.75
CA THR A 144 -9.85 -5.77 33.81
C THR A 144 -8.49 -6.38 33.44
N ASN A 145 -7.48 -5.56 33.16
CA ASN A 145 -6.19 -6.02 32.67
C ASN A 145 -5.28 -6.43 33.81
N PHE A 146 -4.51 -7.49 33.58
CA PHE A 146 -3.50 -7.98 34.51
C PHE A 146 -2.12 -7.36 34.27
N ASP A 147 -1.95 -6.37 33.40
CA ASP A 147 -0.61 -5.97 32.91
C ASP A 147 0.12 -4.89 33.73
N GLY A 148 -0.62 -4.11 34.53
CA GLY A 148 -0.07 -3.00 35.30
C GLY A 148 0.51 -1.85 34.46
N LEU A 149 0.21 -1.76 33.15
CA LEU A 149 0.77 -0.76 32.24
C LEU A 149 0.40 0.68 32.64
N ILE A 150 -0.83 0.90 33.10
CA ILE A 150 -1.26 2.22 33.58
C ILE A 150 -0.46 2.69 34.81
N VAL A 151 -0.15 1.77 35.73
CA VAL A 151 0.65 2.04 36.93
C VAL A 151 2.07 2.42 36.53
N ARG A 152 2.70 1.62 35.65
CA ARG A 152 4.04 1.92 35.11
C ARG A 152 4.05 3.28 34.42
N SER A 153 3.04 3.57 33.58
CA SER A 153 2.91 4.85 32.88
C SER A 153 2.72 6.03 33.85
N ALA A 154 1.91 5.86 34.91
CA ALA A 154 1.71 6.91 35.92
C ALA A 154 3.03 7.27 36.62
N HIS A 155 3.82 6.28 37.03
CA HIS A 155 5.16 6.50 37.59
C HIS A 155 6.09 7.22 36.60
N GLN A 156 6.08 6.83 35.32
CA GLN A 156 6.87 7.46 34.26
C GLN A 156 6.46 8.92 33.99
N ASN A 157 5.20 9.29 34.28
CA ASN A 157 4.64 10.64 34.08
C ASN A 157 4.38 11.36 35.40
N LYS A 158 5.22 11.18 36.43
CA LYS A 158 5.20 11.94 37.69
C LYS A 158 3.85 11.94 38.46
N LEU A 159 2.94 11.03 38.14
CA LEU A 159 1.74 10.77 38.91
C LEU A 159 2.04 9.70 39.95
N THR A 160 1.38 9.79 41.10
CA THR A 160 1.43 8.73 42.11
C THR A 160 0.25 7.79 41.88
N PRO A 161 0.44 6.59 41.28
CA PRO A 161 -0.66 5.65 41.13
C PRO A 161 -1.09 5.10 42.49
N ILE A 162 -2.40 5.00 42.70
CA ILE A 162 -2.99 4.31 43.84
C ILE A 162 -3.60 3.01 43.34
N GLU A 163 -2.86 1.93 43.50
CA GLU A 163 -3.27 0.58 43.15
C GLU A 163 -4.30 0.04 44.17
N VAL A 164 -5.53 -0.11 43.70
CA VAL A 164 -6.63 -0.79 44.40
C VAL A 164 -6.90 -2.11 43.68
N THR A 165 -6.77 -3.23 44.38
CA THR A 165 -6.97 -4.60 43.90
C THR A 165 -8.00 -5.31 44.77
N LEU A 166 -8.34 -6.55 44.40
CA LEU A 166 -9.25 -7.38 45.21
C LEU A 166 -8.72 -7.64 46.63
N ASP A 167 -7.40 -7.69 46.81
CA ASP A 167 -6.76 -7.93 48.12
C ASP A 167 -6.81 -6.71 49.05
N ASN A 168 -7.12 -5.51 48.54
CA ASN A 168 -7.12 -4.26 49.31
C ASN A 168 -8.25 -3.30 48.94
N ALA A 169 -9.42 -3.85 48.61
CA ALA A 169 -10.57 -3.10 48.08
C ALA A 169 -10.96 -1.86 48.90
N ASP A 170 -10.81 -1.90 50.23
CA ASP A 170 -11.11 -0.77 51.14
C ASP A 170 -10.28 0.49 50.85
N ARG A 171 -9.12 0.38 50.18
CA ARG A 171 -8.29 1.54 49.80
C ARG A 171 -8.98 2.47 48.81
N ILE A 172 -10.11 2.06 48.22
CA ILE A 172 -10.92 2.89 47.34
C ILE A 172 -11.56 4.07 48.08
N TYR A 173 -11.81 3.94 49.39
CA TYR A 173 -12.31 5.01 50.25
C TYR A 173 -11.18 5.94 50.68
N ARG A 174 -10.85 6.91 49.82
CA ARG A 174 -9.79 7.89 50.07
C ARG A 174 -10.15 9.28 49.54
N ASN A 175 -9.44 10.28 50.03
CA ASN A 175 -9.55 11.64 49.51
C ASN A 175 -9.02 11.71 48.08
N GLN A 176 -9.70 12.48 47.22
CA GLN A 176 -9.22 12.73 45.86
C GLN A 176 -8.07 13.74 45.88
N SER A 177 -6.99 13.43 45.18
CA SER A 177 -5.83 14.30 45.01
C SER A 177 -5.59 14.52 43.52
N SER A 178 -5.21 15.74 43.15
CA SER A 178 -4.83 16.07 41.76
C SER A 178 -3.45 15.52 41.35
N LYS A 179 -2.68 14.99 42.30
CA LYS A 179 -1.36 14.36 42.06
C LYS A 179 -1.39 12.83 42.08
N GLU A 180 -2.54 12.26 42.43
CA GLU A 180 -2.74 10.81 42.50
C GLU A 180 -3.60 10.36 41.32
N LEU A 181 -3.29 9.19 40.77
CA LEU A 181 -4.16 8.51 39.81
C LEU A 181 -4.73 7.25 40.45
N LEU A 182 -6.03 7.20 40.66
CA LEU A 182 -6.69 6.02 41.19
C LEU A 182 -6.75 4.93 40.11
N THR A 183 -6.09 3.80 40.34
CA THR A 183 -6.05 2.66 39.41
C THR A 183 -6.68 1.44 40.08
N ILE A 184 -7.86 1.02 39.61
CA ILE A 184 -8.65 -0.06 40.19
C ILE A 184 -8.59 -1.30 39.29
N ALA A 185 -8.00 -2.38 39.79
CA ALA A 185 -7.91 -3.67 39.11
C ALA A 185 -9.11 -4.57 39.50
N LEU A 186 -10.11 -4.62 38.62
CA LEU A 186 -11.40 -5.27 38.84
C LEU A 186 -11.33 -6.81 38.84
N HIS A 187 -10.35 -7.40 38.16
CA HIS A 187 -10.16 -8.86 38.07
C HIS A 187 -8.94 -9.37 38.86
N GLY A 188 -8.21 -8.49 39.53
CA GLY A 188 -6.94 -8.78 40.19
C GLY A 188 -5.71 -8.35 39.36
N ASP A 189 -4.51 -8.65 39.86
CA ASP A 189 -3.22 -8.32 39.24
C ASP A 189 -2.27 -9.53 39.40
N TYR A 190 -1.49 -9.87 38.36
CA TYR A 190 -0.55 -11.02 38.34
C TYR A 190 0.46 -11.02 39.49
N LYS A 191 0.74 -9.86 40.06
CA LYS A 191 1.65 -9.69 41.21
C LYS A 191 1.11 -10.32 42.50
N PHE A 192 -0.21 -10.54 42.61
CA PHE A 192 -0.88 -11.03 43.81
C PHE A 192 -1.45 -12.44 43.66
N SER A 193 -1.97 -13.01 44.75
CA SER A 193 -2.42 -14.41 44.82
C SER A 193 -3.81 -14.66 44.21
N THR A 194 -4.67 -13.65 44.10
CA THR A 194 -6.05 -13.81 43.60
C THR A 194 -6.21 -13.24 42.19
N LEU A 195 -6.52 -14.10 41.22
CA LEU A 195 -6.87 -13.72 39.84
C LEU A 195 -8.26 -14.29 39.50
N LYS A 196 -9.13 -13.50 38.88
CA LYS A 196 -10.45 -13.98 38.41
C LYS A 196 -10.39 -14.41 36.94
N ASN A 197 -10.28 -15.71 36.69
CA ASN A 197 -10.19 -16.30 35.34
C ASN A 197 -11.22 -17.41 35.08
N THR A 198 -11.89 -17.95 36.11
CA THR A 198 -12.90 -19.02 36.02
C THR A 198 -14.32 -18.49 36.22
N GLU A 199 -15.33 -19.30 35.88
CA GLU A 199 -16.74 -18.94 36.05
C GLU A 199 -17.06 -18.64 37.52
N LYS A 200 -16.65 -19.52 38.44
CA LYS A 200 -16.81 -19.33 39.90
C LYS A 200 -16.14 -18.07 40.44
N GLU A 201 -15.02 -17.65 39.84
CA GLU A 201 -14.30 -16.44 40.24
C GLU A 201 -14.96 -15.16 39.69
N LEU A 202 -15.64 -15.25 38.54
CA LEU A 202 -16.34 -14.13 37.87
C LEU A 202 -17.82 -14.02 38.24
N ASP A 203 -18.39 -15.01 38.94
CA ASP A 203 -19.82 -15.07 39.30
C ASP A 203 -20.31 -13.82 40.07
N ASN A 204 -19.48 -13.28 40.96
CA ASN A 204 -19.81 -12.08 41.73
C ASN A 204 -18.65 -11.07 41.69
N GLN A 205 -18.96 -9.80 41.43
CA GLN A 205 -17.99 -8.73 41.62
C GLN A 205 -17.93 -8.32 43.09
N ASN A 206 -16.80 -7.77 43.56
CA ASN A 206 -16.66 -7.33 44.95
C ASN A 206 -17.70 -6.22 45.28
N ASP A 207 -18.51 -6.43 46.32
CA ASP A 207 -19.60 -5.52 46.71
C ASP A 207 -19.13 -4.08 46.94
N THR A 208 -17.93 -3.92 47.51
CA THR A 208 -17.29 -2.61 47.75
C THR A 208 -17.05 -1.87 46.44
N PHE A 209 -16.61 -2.59 45.40
CA PHE A 209 -16.41 -2.00 44.07
C PHE A 209 -17.73 -1.66 43.41
N ILE A 210 -18.76 -2.50 43.49
CA ILE A 210 -20.08 -2.23 42.90
C ILE A 210 -20.70 -0.97 43.52
N GLU A 211 -20.68 -0.88 44.86
CA GLU A 211 -21.23 0.26 45.59
C GLU A 211 -20.48 1.54 45.23
N HIS A 212 -19.15 1.52 45.32
CA HIS A 212 -18.33 2.68 44.99
C HIS A 212 -18.49 3.09 43.53
N PHE A 213 -18.44 2.14 42.59
CA PHE A 213 -18.60 2.40 41.15
C PHE A 213 -19.95 3.05 40.86
N SER A 214 -21.02 2.59 41.51
CA SER A 214 -22.36 3.16 41.37
C SER A 214 -22.45 4.59 41.89
N ASN A 215 -21.84 4.87 43.04
CA ASN A 215 -21.86 6.21 43.63
C ASN A 215 -20.92 7.18 42.89
N TYR A 216 -19.78 6.68 42.40
CA TYR A 216 -18.75 7.47 41.73
C TYR A 216 -19.20 8.03 40.37
N HIS A 217 -20.02 7.28 39.62
CA HIS A 217 -20.52 7.65 38.29
C HIS A 217 -21.90 8.32 38.30
N ILE A 218 -22.38 8.81 39.45
CA ILE A 218 -23.59 9.64 39.51
C ILE A 218 -23.39 10.91 38.68
N ASP A 219 -22.24 11.57 38.83
CA ASP A 219 -21.92 12.87 38.24
C ASP A 219 -20.71 12.84 37.28
N LYS A 220 -20.05 11.69 37.12
CA LYS A 220 -18.86 11.51 36.28
C LYS A 220 -19.15 10.72 35.02
N ASN A 221 -18.47 11.08 33.94
CA ASN A 221 -18.56 10.37 32.68
C ASN A 221 -17.65 9.15 32.69
N LEU A 222 -18.12 8.04 32.13
CA LEU A 222 -17.31 6.82 31.95
C LEU A 222 -17.02 6.62 30.47
N ILE A 223 -15.74 6.45 30.12
CA ILE A 223 -15.29 6.06 28.79
C ILE A 223 -14.79 4.61 28.86
N VAL A 224 -15.44 3.72 28.13
CA VAL A 224 -15.05 2.30 28.04
C VAL A 224 -14.24 2.08 26.76
N LEU A 225 -13.02 1.55 26.88
CA LEU A 225 -12.12 1.28 25.75
C LEU A 225 -11.48 -0.11 25.88
N GLY A 226 -11.39 -0.84 24.76
CA GLY A 226 -10.69 -2.13 24.70
C GLY A 226 -11.35 -3.27 25.49
N TYR A 227 -12.58 -3.07 25.97
CA TYR A 227 -13.35 -4.07 26.72
C TYR A 227 -14.51 -4.61 25.87
N SER A 228 -14.69 -5.94 25.86
CA SER A 228 -15.64 -6.63 24.98
C SER A 228 -17.06 -6.74 25.56
N GLY A 229 -17.25 -6.50 26.85
CA GLY A 229 -18.54 -6.63 27.53
C GLY A 229 -18.97 -8.06 27.86
N ARG A 230 -18.03 -9.03 27.88
CA ARG A 230 -18.36 -10.46 28.11
C ARG A 230 -18.53 -10.85 29.58
N ASP A 231 -17.99 -10.09 30.54
CA ASP A 231 -18.16 -10.41 31.96
C ASP A 231 -19.49 -9.84 32.48
N LYS A 232 -20.41 -10.75 32.78
CA LYS A 232 -21.77 -10.44 33.23
C LYS A 232 -21.78 -9.65 34.53
N SER A 233 -20.90 -9.97 35.49
CA SER A 233 -20.85 -9.29 36.79
C SER A 233 -20.51 -7.80 36.64
N LEU A 234 -19.54 -7.48 35.78
CA LEU A 234 -19.15 -6.11 35.49
C LEU A 234 -20.21 -5.38 34.65
N MET A 235 -20.82 -6.05 33.67
CA MET A 235 -21.91 -5.47 32.88
C MET A 235 -23.13 -5.14 33.74
N ASP A 236 -23.48 -6.00 34.71
CA ASP A 236 -24.54 -5.75 35.68
C ASP A 236 -24.17 -4.59 36.63
N ALA A 237 -22.91 -4.50 37.07
CA ALA A 237 -22.44 -3.37 37.87
C ALA A 237 -22.52 -2.03 37.11
N ILE A 238 -22.15 -2.01 35.83
CA ILE A 238 -22.29 -0.82 34.97
C ILE A 238 -23.78 -0.47 34.82
N PHE A 239 -24.63 -1.46 34.58
CA PHE A 239 -26.07 -1.24 34.48
C PHE A 239 -26.65 -0.64 35.76
N MET A 240 -26.29 -1.18 36.94
CA MET A 240 -26.74 -0.64 38.23
C MET A 240 -26.28 0.81 38.44
N ALA A 241 -25.03 1.12 38.12
CA ALA A 241 -24.47 2.47 38.26
C ALA A 241 -25.20 3.50 37.39
N PHE A 242 -25.47 3.14 36.12
CA PHE A 242 -26.13 4.01 35.15
C PHE A 242 -27.65 3.83 35.09
N SER A 243 -28.25 3.12 36.06
CA SER A 243 -29.70 3.12 36.30
C SER A 243 -30.11 4.05 37.44
N LYS A 244 -29.16 4.44 38.31
CA LYS A 244 -29.39 5.46 39.34
C LYS A 244 -29.52 6.84 38.69
N LYS A 245 -30.43 7.67 39.20
CA LYS A 245 -30.57 9.07 38.76
C LYS A 245 -29.24 9.82 38.95
N GLY A 246 -28.81 10.52 37.91
CA GLY A 246 -27.56 11.28 37.89
C GLY A 246 -27.30 11.87 36.51
N SER A 247 -26.21 12.62 36.36
CA SER A 247 -25.83 13.35 35.14
C SER A 247 -24.66 12.73 34.39
N GLY A 248 -23.96 11.75 34.97
CA GLY A 248 -22.82 11.08 34.31
C GLY A 248 -23.24 10.34 33.04
N ARG A 249 -22.39 10.39 32.02
CA ARG A 249 -22.62 9.75 30.71
C ARG A 249 -21.81 8.49 30.53
N LEU A 250 -22.35 7.50 29.83
CA LEU A 250 -21.60 6.34 29.37
C LEU A 250 -21.20 6.50 27.90
N TYR A 251 -19.90 6.50 27.62
CA TYR A 251 -19.34 6.43 26.29
C TYR A 251 -18.70 5.06 26.09
N TRP A 252 -19.34 4.20 25.29
CA TRP A 252 -18.79 2.90 24.93
C TRP A 252 -18.04 2.99 23.60
N CYS A 253 -16.72 3.04 23.67
CA CYS A 253 -15.86 3.11 22.48
C CYS A 253 -15.50 1.69 22.03
N GLY A 254 -16.24 1.18 21.05
CA GLY A 254 -15.97 -0.12 20.44
C GLY A 254 -14.99 -0.03 19.28
N PHE A 255 -14.39 -1.17 18.91
CA PHE A 255 -13.48 -1.26 17.77
C PHE A 255 -14.31 -1.50 16.49
N GLY A 256 -14.49 -0.46 15.68
CA GLY A 256 -15.36 -0.46 14.51
C GLY A 256 -16.88 -0.45 14.80
N ASP A 257 -17.68 -0.63 13.75
CA ASP A 257 -19.14 -0.38 13.81
C ASP A 257 -19.99 -1.55 14.34
N GLN A 258 -19.39 -2.73 14.54
CA GLN A 258 -20.12 -3.91 15.02
C GLN A 258 -20.32 -3.82 16.54
N ILE A 259 -21.58 -3.74 16.97
CA ILE A 259 -21.97 -3.66 18.38
C ILE A 259 -22.39 -5.04 18.85
N ASN A 260 -21.75 -5.55 19.92
CA ASN A 260 -22.18 -6.77 20.59
C ASN A 260 -23.60 -6.61 21.17
N LYS A 261 -24.38 -7.69 21.17
CA LYS A 261 -25.77 -7.65 21.63
C LYS A 261 -25.88 -7.19 23.08
N GLU A 262 -25.00 -7.68 23.94
CA GLU A 262 -24.92 -7.35 25.36
C GLU A 262 -24.68 -5.85 25.57
N VAL A 263 -23.83 -5.24 24.75
CA VAL A 263 -23.52 -3.80 24.80
C VAL A 263 -24.69 -2.99 24.28
N SER A 264 -25.31 -3.41 23.17
CA SER A 264 -26.51 -2.77 22.62
C SER A 264 -27.67 -2.79 23.61
N ASP A 265 -27.88 -3.94 24.27
CA ASP A 265 -28.90 -4.13 25.30
C ASP A 265 -28.60 -3.27 26.54
N LEU A 266 -27.33 -3.21 26.99
CA LEU A 266 -26.89 -2.35 28.09
C LEU A 266 -27.21 -0.87 27.82
N ILE A 267 -26.77 -0.35 26.66
CA ILE A 267 -26.98 1.06 26.28
C ILE A 267 -28.48 1.37 26.19
N SER A 268 -29.26 0.46 25.58
CA SER A 268 -30.70 0.62 25.45
C SER A 268 -31.41 0.63 26.81
N LYS A 269 -31.01 -0.23 27.74
CA LYS A 269 -31.56 -0.28 29.10
C LYS A 269 -31.20 0.98 29.90
N ILE A 270 -29.96 1.46 29.79
CA ILE A 270 -29.51 2.71 30.44
C ILE A 270 -30.32 3.91 29.95
N ARG A 271 -30.53 4.05 28.63
CA ARG A 271 -31.36 5.12 28.07
C ARG A 271 -32.79 5.08 28.56
N LYS A 272 -33.40 3.89 28.64
CA LYS A 272 -34.75 3.70 29.21
C LYS A 272 -34.85 4.11 30.68
N SER A 273 -33.75 4.03 31.43
CA SER A 273 -33.69 4.51 32.83
C SER A 273 -33.54 6.04 32.96
N GLY A 274 -33.42 6.76 31.84
CA GLY A 274 -33.30 8.22 31.79
C GLY A 274 -31.87 8.76 31.86
N ARG A 275 -30.85 7.90 31.68
CA ARG A 275 -29.43 8.27 31.63
C ARG A 275 -28.91 8.27 30.19
N GLU A 276 -27.91 9.10 29.92
CA GLU A 276 -27.30 9.21 28.60
C GLU A 276 -26.20 8.14 28.41
N ALA A 277 -26.31 7.37 27.33
CA ALA A 277 -25.33 6.35 26.94
C ALA A 277 -25.19 6.27 25.42
N TYR A 278 -23.97 6.12 24.92
CA TYR A 278 -23.69 6.12 23.48
C TYR A 278 -22.68 5.02 23.12
N TYR A 279 -22.86 4.43 21.94
CA TYR A 279 -21.82 3.64 21.29
C TYR A 279 -21.04 4.53 20.31
N ILE A 280 -19.72 4.42 20.33
CA ILE A 280 -18.81 5.16 19.46
C ILE A 280 -17.92 4.16 18.74
N SER A 281 -17.94 4.20 17.40
CA SER A 281 -17.02 3.43 16.57
C SER A 281 -15.64 4.09 16.61
N THR A 282 -14.61 3.34 17.00
CA THR A 282 -13.23 3.82 17.14
C THR A 282 -12.23 2.87 16.47
N ASP A 283 -11.06 3.39 16.11
CA ASP A 283 -9.96 2.65 15.46
C ASP A 283 -8.93 2.09 16.46
N GLY A 284 -9.29 1.98 17.74
CA GLY A 284 -8.41 1.49 18.80
C GLY A 284 -8.01 2.53 19.84
N PHE A 285 -7.37 2.04 20.91
CA PHE A 285 -7.08 2.82 22.12
C PHE A 285 -6.14 4.00 21.85
N ASP A 286 -4.98 3.76 21.24
CA ASP A 286 -3.96 4.80 21.06
C ASP A 286 -4.43 5.95 20.17
N LYS A 287 -5.05 5.63 19.02
CA LYS A 287 -5.57 6.66 18.10
C LYS A 287 -6.68 7.48 18.77
N THR A 288 -7.56 6.84 19.52
CA THR A 288 -8.61 7.52 20.29
C THR A 288 -8.01 8.47 21.32
N LEU A 289 -7.02 8.02 22.09
CA LEU A 289 -6.36 8.87 23.11
C LEU A 289 -5.58 10.04 22.49
N ILE A 290 -4.97 9.84 21.32
CA ILE A 290 -4.34 10.93 20.56
C ILE A 290 -5.38 11.99 20.17
N HIS A 291 -6.54 11.58 19.65
CA HIS A 291 -7.60 12.50 19.24
C HIS A 291 -8.28 13.20 20.42
N LEU A 292 -8.55 12.48 21.51
CA LEU A 292 -9.12 13.04 22.74
C LEU A 292 -8.19 14.08 23.36
N SER A 293 -6.89 13.76 23.48
CA SER A 293 -5.91 14.69 24.03
C SER A 293 -5.78 15.96 23.19
N LYS A 294 -5.70 15.82 21.86
CA LYS A 294 -5.69 16.97 20.95
C LYS A 294 -6.96 17.82 21.10
N SER A 295 -8.13 17.18 21.15
CA SER A 295 -9.41 17.90 21.24
C SER A 295 -9.56 18.62 22.58
N ALA A 296 -9.10 18.01 23.68
CA ALA A 296 -9.17 18.61 25.01
C ALA A 296 -8.28 19.85 25.18
N PHE A 297 -7.10 19.84 24.55
CA PHE A 297 -6.11 20.91 24.72
C PHE A 297 -5.98 21.83 23.51
N GLU A 298 -6.93 21.79 22.57
CA GLU A 298 -6.93 22.64 21.38
C GLU A 298 -6.86 24.13 21.75
N GLY A 299 -5.78 24.79 21.32
CA GLY A 299 -5.51 26.19 21.63
C GLY A 299 -4.62 26.43 22.85
N ASN A 300 -4.23 25.38 23.58
CA ASN A 300 -3.21 25.46 24.65
C ASN A 300 -1.83 25.06 24.11
N SER A 301 -1.10 26.05 23.61
CA SER A 301 0.20 25.84 22.95
C SER A 301 1.26 25.10 23.78
N GLU A 302 1.25 25.25 25.11
CA GLU A 302 2.24 24.60 25.99
C GLU A 302 1.97 23.09 26.08
N ILE A 303 0.72 22.70 26.33
CA ILE A 303 0.33 21.29 26.45
C ILE A 303 0.37 20.60 25.07
N GLU A 304 -0.02 21.30 24.01
CA GLU A 304 0.12 20.80 22.64
C GLU A 304 1.59 20.48 22.31
N GLN A 305 2.54 21.32 22.74
CA GLN A 305 3.97 21.05 22.61
C GLN A 305 4.42 19.87 23.48
N GLN A 306 3.87 19.69 24.68
CA GLN A 306 4.18 18.53 25.52
C GLN A 306 3.68 17.22 24.89
N ILE A 307 2.47 17.21 24.34
CA ILE A 307 1.90 16.08 23.59
C ILE A 307 2.77 15.79 22.36
N GLN A 308 3.15 16.83 21.62
CA GLN A 308 4.02 16.71 20.46
C GLN A 308 5.37 16.09 20.84
N LYS A 309 6.03 16.59 21.91
CA LYS A 309 7.25 16.00 22.46
C LYS A 309 7.07 14.55 22.91
N ALA A 310 5.91 14.20 23.49
CA ALA A 310 5.62 12.83 23.90
C ALA A 310 5.55 11.87 22.69
N LEU A 311 5.02 12.34 21.56
CA LEU A 311 5.01 11.62 20.29
C LEU A 311 6.41 11.52 19.67
N GLU A 312 7.18 12.62 19.72
CA GLU A 312 8.54 12.73 19.16
C GLU A 312 9.64 12.06 19.98
N SER A 313 9.39 11.79 21.28
CA SER A 313 10.39 11.29 22.26
C SER A 313 10.92 9.86 22.02
N SER A 314 11.36 9.57 20.81
CA SER A 314 12.51 8.72 20.50
C SER A 314 13.74 9.62 20.42
N LYS A 315 14.48 9.76 21.54
CA LYS A 315 15.72 10.54 21.59
C LYS A 315 16.69 10.06 20.50
N ASP A 316 17.12 10.98 19.65
CA ASP A 316 18.43 11.06 19.01
C ASP A 316 19.11 9.75 18.57
N GLU A 317 18.39 8.85 17.90
CA GLU A 317 19.06 7.99 16.92
C GLU A 317 19.22 8.83 15.65
N GLU A 318 20.47 9.16 15.32
CA GLU A 318 20.85 9.87 14.08
C GLU A 318 20.02 9.38 12.89
N TYR A 319 19.76 10.30 11.95
CA TYR A 319 19.10 10.00 10.70
C TYR A 319 19.91 8.93 9.94
N PHE A 320 19.60 7.66 10.17
CA PHE A 320 20.37 6.54 9.65
C PHE A 320 19.95 6.26 8.21
N LYS A 321 20.74 6.79 7.26
CA LYS A 321 20.51 6.66 5.82
C LYS A 321 21.78 6.20 5.14
N THR A 322 21.99 4.89 5.06
CA THR A 322 23.21 4.32 4.46
C THR A 322 23.23 4.48 2.94
N GLU A 323 24.43 4.68 2.39
CA GLU A 323 24.65 4.75 0.94
C GLU A 323 24.49 3.37 0.28
N PHE A 324 23.94 3.36 -0.93
CA PHE A 324 23.89 2.19 -1.78
C PHE A 324 25.26 1.87 -2.36
N SER A 325 25.59 0.58 -2.36
CA SER A 325 26.81 0.06 -2.95
C SER A 325 26.55 -1.27 -3.65
N LEU A 326 27.31 -1.54 -4.70
CA LEU A 326 27.30 -2.82 -5.41
C LEU A 326 28.73 -3.36 -5.52
N ASN A 327 28.91 -4.63 -5.19
CA ASN A 327 30.20 -5.29 -5.35
C ASN A 327 30.34 -5.85 -6.78
N ILE A 328 31.10 -5.16 -7.61
CA ILE A 328 31.27 -5.47 -9.03
C ILE A 328 32.68 -6.01 -9.24
N LYS A 329 32.78 -7.32 -9.50
CA LYS A 329 34.07 -8.03 -9.61
C LYS A 329 34.59 -8.12 -11.05
N LYS A 330 33.69 -8.20 -12.02
CA LYS A 330 33.99 -8.38 -13.45
C LYS A 330 32.92 -7.74 -14.33
N THR A 331 33.18 -7.68 -15.62
CA THR A 331 32.20 -7.27 -16.64
C THR A 331 31.78 -8.49 -17.45
N ASP A 332 30.48 -8.80 -17.42
CA ASP A 332 29.90 -9.94 -18.15
C ASP A 332 29.03 -9.52 -19.33
N LYS A 333 28.34 -8.38 -19.18
CA LYS A 333 27.45 -7.80 -20.20
C LYS A 333 27.69 -6.30 -20.34
N TYR A 334 27.32 -5.77 -21.50
CA TYR A 334 27.42 -4.36 -21.84
C TYR A 334 26.04 -3.82 -22.21
N ILE A 335 25.78 -2.55 -21.86
CA ILE A 335 24.55 -1.84 -22.22
C ILE A 335 24.89 -0.46 -22.79
N LYS A 336 24.08 0.02 -23.74
CA LYS A 336 24.22 1.35 -24.37
C LYS A 336 23.03 2.21 -23.96
N SER A 337 23.28 3.41 -23.45
CA SER A 337 22.20 4.33 -23.05
C SER A 337 21.78 5.27 -24.18
N ASN A 338 20.66 5.96 -23.96
CA ASN A 338 20.21 7.11 -24.75
C ASN A 338 20.70 8.48 -24.22
N LEU A 339 21.73 8.46 -23.36
CA LEU A 339 22.15 9.62 -22.57
C LEU A 339 23.42 10.27 -23.14
N HIS A 340 23.33 11.56 -23.48
CA HIS A 340 24.43 12.37 -24.00
C HIS A 340 24.97 13.31 -22.93
N ALA A 341 26.27 13.31 -22.66
CA ALA A 341 26.84 14.21 -21.64
C ALA A 341 26.61 15.70 -22.01
N VAL A 342 26.12 16.50 -21.07
CA VAL A 342 25.86 17.94 -21.20
C VAL A 342 26.45 18.73 -20.04
N THR A 343 27.08 19.86 -20.36
CA THR A 343 27.50 20.88 -19.39
C THR A 343 26.71 22.16 -19.60
N PHE A 344 26.42 22.84 -18.50
CA PHE A 344 25.61 24.06 -18.46
C PHE A 344 26.48 25.31 -18.32
N PRO A 345 25.96 26.50 -18.66
CA PRO A 345 26.54 27.78 -18.27
C PRO A 345 26.79 27.84 -16.76
N LYS A 346 27.82 28.60 -16.37
CA LYS A 346 28.19 28.79 -14.96
C LYS A 346 27.49 29.98 -14.30
N GLU A 347 26.74 30.73 -15.08
CA GLU A 347 26.11 31.99 -14.69
C GLU A 347 24.87 32.24 -15.56
N VAL A 348 23.93 33.00 -15.01
CA VAL A 348 22.67 33.45 -15.66
C VAL A 348 22.35 34.87 -15.22
N PHE A 349 21.43 35.55 -15.89
CA PHE A 349 20.92 36.83 -15.39
C PHE A 349 19.82 36.62 -14.34
N GLN A 350 19.80 37.48 -13.33
CA GLN A 350 18.79 37.53 -12.26
C GLN A 350 18.30 38.97 -12.07
N PHE A 351 16.98 39.14 -11.92
CA PHE A 351 16.33 40.42 -11.64
C PHE A 351 14.91 40.22 -11.11
N GLU A 352 14.31 41.28 -10.58
CA GLU A 352 12.91 41.30 -10.16
C GLU A 352 12.06 42.14 -11.11
N ILE A 353 10.83 41.68 -11.37
CA ILE A 353 9.86 42.41 -12.19
C ILE A 353 8.51 42.53 -11.50
N ASP A 354 7.70 43.48 -11.96
CA ASP A 354 6.30 43.59 -11.63
C ASP A 354 5.44 42.75 -12.58
N TYR A 355 4.92 41.64 -12.06
CA TYR A 355 4.00 40.75 -12.78
C TYR A 355 2.58 41.31 -12.89
N LYS A 356 2.25 42.40 -12.16
CA LYS A 356 0.88 42.88 -11.99
C LYS A 356 -0.03 41.72 -11.54
N ASP A 357 -1.21 41.57 -12.13
CA ASP A 357 -2.18 40.51 -11.82
C ASP A 357 -1.98 39.21 -12.63
N GLU A 358 -0.88 39.08 -13.37
CA GLU A 358 -0.63 37.91 -14.22
C GLU A 358 0.14 36.79 -13.53
N ARG A 359 -0.11 35.54 -13.96
CA ARG A 359 0.63 34.36 -13.45
C ARG A 359 2.08 34.38 -13.97
N PRO A 360 3.11 34.28 -13.10
CA PRO A 360 4.51 34.47 -13.50
C PRO A 360 4.99 33.61 -14.67
N TRP A 361 4.64 32.32 -14.69
CA TRP A 361 5.04 31.42 -15.78
C TRP A 361 4.37 31.75 -17.11
N SER A 362 3.11 32.16 -17.10
CA SER A 362 2.36 32.52 -18.30
C SER A 362 2.87 33.83 -18.88
N PHE A 363 3.04 34.84 -18.02
CA PHE A 363 3.58 36.15 -18.40
C PHE A 363 4.96 36.03 -19.06
N LEU A 364 5.91 35.36 -18.38
CA LEU A 364 7.26 35.20 -18.91
C LEU A 364 7.29 34.41 -20.22
N LYS A 365 6.38 33.44 -20.37
CA LYS A 365 6.29 32.65 -21.60
C LYS A 365 5.80 33.51 -22.78
N GLU A 366 4.83 34.39 -22.57
CA GLU A 366 4.29 35.22 -23.64
C GLU A 366 5.24 36.34 -24.03
N ILE A 367 5.79 37.08 -23.05
CA ILE A 367 6.69 38.21 -23.31
C ILE A 367 8.01 37.79 -23.98
N THR A 368 8.46 36.53 -23.78
CA THR A 368 9.70 36.00 -24.38
C THR A 368 9.47 35.11 -25.60
N LYS A 369 8.21 34.95 -26.05
CA LYS A 369 7.81 33.99 -27.10
C LYS A 369 8.58 34.16 -28.40
N GLU A 370 8.62 35.39 -28.92
CA GLU A 370 9.26 35.76 -30.20
C GLU A 370 10.67 36.35 -30.01
N THR A 371 11.31 36.09 -28.86
CA THR A 371 12.63 36.65 -28.52
C THR A 371 13.70 35.56 -28.42
N SER A 372 14.97 35.94 -28.43
CA SER A 372 16.11 35.07 -28.09
C SER A 372 16.24 34.80 -26.58
N ILE A 373 15.36 35.38 -25.74
CA ILE A 373 15.45 35.28 -24.29
C ILE A 373 14.77 33.98 -23.82
N CYS A 374 15.41 33.28 -22.90
CA CYS A 374 14.79 32.25 -22.09
C CYS A 374 14.67 32.77 -20.67
N ALA A 375 13.47 32.79 -20.10
CA ALA A 375 13.24 33.26 -18.74
C ALA A 375 12.34 32.30 -17.94
N VAL A 376 12.61 32.19 -16.63
CA VAL A 376 11.82 31.41 -15.67
C VAL A 376 11.67 32.16 -14.34
N PRO A 377 10.53 32.01 -13.64
CA PRO A 377 10.34 32.57 -12.32
C PRO A 377 10.84 31.58 -11.24
N PHE A 378 11.56 32.08 -10.24
CA PHE A 378 11.96 31.29 -9.08
C PHE A 378 12.15 32.18 -7.84
N LYS A 379 11.50 31.81 -6.73
CA LYS A 379 11.55 32.52 -5.43
C LYS A 379 11.38 34.05 -5.55
N GLY A 380 10.38 34.50 -6.32
CA GLY A 380 10.06 35.92 -6.50
C GLY A 380 10.94 36.68 -7.52
N LYS A 381 11.96 36.02 -8.09
CA LYS A 381 12.86 36.61 -9.09
C LYS A 381 12.70 35.96 -10.45
N VAL A 382 13.18 36.64 -11.49
CA VAL A 382 13.34 36.12 -12.85
C VAL A 382 14.78 35.69 -13.05
N TYR A 383 14.97 34.49 -13.57
CA TYR A 383 16.25 33.99 -14.05
C TYR A 383 16.20 33.86 -15.56
N ALA A 384 17.20 34.40 -16.26
CA ALA A 384 17.18 34.49 -17.71
C ALA A 384 18.54 34.19 -18.38
N ILE A 385 18.46 33.67 -19.60
CA ILE A 385 19.56 33.52 -20.55
C ILE A 385 19.17 34.32 -21.80
N GLY A 386 20.03 35.25 -22.22
CA GLY A 386 19.79 36.23 -23.28
C GLY A 386 20.91 37.26 -23.29
N THR A 387 20.85 38.25 -24.19
CA THR A 387 21.76 39.40 -24.09
C THR A 387 21.24 40.40 -23.06
N LEU A 388 22.14 41.12 -22.37
CA LEU A 388 21.73 42.14 -21.40
C LEU A 388 20.84 43.20 -22.06
N THR A 389 21.18 43.62 -23.27
CA THR A 389 20.45 44.62 -24.06
C THR A 389 19.04 44.15 -24.39
N ASP A 390 18.87 42.90 -24.82
CA ASP A 390 17.55 42.35 -25.15
C ASP A 390 16.69 42.19 -23.90
N ILE A 391 17.30 41.72 -22.80
CA ILE A 391 16.60 41.57 -21.51
C ILE A 391 16.16 42.94 -20.99
N ASP A 392 17.04 43.93 -20.98
CA ASP A 392 16.68 45.30 -20.58
C ASP A 392 15.53 45.82 -21.44
N LYS A 393 15.64 45.73 -22.77
CA LYS A 393 14.62 46.22 -23.70
C LYS A 393 13.26 45.56 -23.48
N VAL A 394 13.22 44.24 -23.30
CA VAL A 394 11.97 43.48 -23.14
C VAL A 394 11.34 43.71 -21.77
N PHE A 395 12.15 43.80 -20.70
CA PHE A 395 11.64 43.89 -19.33
C PHE A 395 11.60 45.32 -18.76
N LYS A 396 12.09 46.34 -19.49
CA LYS A 396 12.25 47.73 -19.01
C LYS A 396 11.04 48.29 -18.27
N ALA A 397 9.85 48.08 -18.83
CA ALA A 397 8.60 48.61 -18.28
C ALA A 397 8.14 47.90 -17.00
N HIS A 398 8.78 46.79 -16.64
CA HIS A 398 8.42 45.93 -15.52
C HIS A 398 9.54 45.78 -14.48
N LEU A 399 10.78 46.23 -14.75
CA LEU A 399 11.91 46.03 -13.84
C LEU A 399 11.72 46.73 -12.49
N LYS A 400 11.91 45.98 -11.40
CA LYS A 400 11.98 46.50 -10.03
C LYS A 400 13.41 46.68 -9.54
N THR A 401 14.33 45.85 -10.03
CA THR A 401 15.75 45.87 -9.66
C THR A 401 16.63 45.89 -10.89
N GLU A 402 17.90 46.23 -10.70
CA GLU A 402 18.92 46.07 -11.75
C GLU A 402 19.09 44.60 -12.16
N ILE A 403 19.47 44.39 -13.43
CA ILE A 403 19.81 43.07 -13.98
C ILE A 403 21.24 42.72 -13.60
N LYS A 404 21.41 41.62 -12.86
CA LYS A 404 22.72 41.15 -12.38
C LYS A 404 23.04 39.77 -12.91
N ARG A 405 24.33 39.45 -13.05
CA ARG A 405 24.78 38.08 -13.30
C ARG A 405 24.86 37.33 -11.97
N GLU A 406 24.32 36.12 -11.96
CA GLU A 406 24.28 35.24 -10.81
C GLU A 406 24.93 33.90 -11.17
N PRO A 407 25.84 33.38 -10.34
CA PRO A 407 26.41 32.04 -10.54
C PRO A 407 25.32 30.96 -10.51
N ILE A 408 25.46 29.94 -11.35
CA ILE A 408 24.60 28.75 -11.35
C ILE A 408 25.45 27.49 -11.54
N SER A 409 25.13 26.44 -10.79
CA SER A 409 25.85 25.17 -10.83
C SER A 409 24.98 24.03 -11.38
N LYS A 410 25.61 22.89 -11.71
CA LYS A 410 24.88 21.64 -12.03
C LYS A 410 23.91 21.27 -10.90
N TYR A 411 24.32 21.43 -9.64
CA TYR A 411 23.51 21.08 -8.48
C TYR A 411 22.22 21.92 -8.41
N ASP A 412 22.31 23.21 -8.74
CA ASP A 412 21.13 24.08 -8.80
C ASP A 412 20.18 23.63 -9.90
N VAL A 413 20.72 23.29 -11.09
CA VAL A 413 19.92 22.75 -12.20
C VAL A 413 19.30 21.40 -11.83
N GLU A 414 20.01 20.52 -11.15
CA GLU A 414 19.49 19.20 -10.72
C GLU A 414 18.30 19.33 -9.75
N ASN A 415 18.38 20.24 -8.78
CA ASN A 415 17.41 20.33 -7.69
C ASN A 415 16.27 21.34 -7.92
N VAL A 416 16.38 22.20 -8.95
CA VAL A 416 15.38 23.23 -9.25
C VAL A 416 14.78 23.04 -10.65
N SER A 417 13.52 22.61 -10.70
CA SER A 417 12.78 22.37 -11.96
C SER A 417 12.69 23.59 -12.87
N ALA A 418 12.63 24.80 -12.28
CA ALA A 418 12.66 26.04 -13.05
C ALA A 418 13.98 26.19 -13.83
N PHE A 419 15.12 25.88 -13.21
CA PHE A 419 16.43 25.94 -13.86
C PHE A 419 16.61 24.83 -14.90
N GLN A 420 16.08 23.63 -14.68
CA GLN A 420 16.01 22.61 -15.73
C GLN A 420 15.23 23.12 -16.95
N SER A 421 14.07 23.75 -16.72
CA SER A 421 13.26 24.33 -17.79
C SER A 421 14.01 25.45 -18.52
N LEU A 422 14.73 26.31 -17.79
CA LEU A 422 15.56 27.37 -18.36
C LEU A 422 16.63 26.81 -19.30
N MET A 423 17.43 25.87 -18.80
CA MET A 423 18.51 25.24 -19.57
C MET A 423 17.97 24.46 -20.77
N LEU A 424 16.86 23.74 -20.60
CA LEU A 424 16.26 22.96 -21.68
C LEU A 424 15.69 23.89 -22.77
N LYS A 425 15.04 25.00 -22.40
CA LYS A 425 14.55 25.99 -23.36
C LYS A 425 15.68 26.59 -24.19
N ALA A 426 16.82 26.91 -23.58
CA ALA A 426 17.98 27.43 -24.30
C ALA A 426 18.51 26.42 -25.33
N VAL A 427 18.64 25.15 -24.94
CA VAL A 427 19.02 24.05 -25.85
C VAL A 427 18.00 23.89 -26.98
N LEU A 428 16.70 23.90 -26.68
CA LEU A 428 15.65 23.75 -27.69
C LEU A 428 15.61 24.92 -28.68
N LYS A 429 15.70 26.17 -28.20
CA LYS A 429 15.75 27.35 -29.08
C LYS A 429 17.01 27.32 -29.97
N TYR A 430 18.16 26.90 -29.44
CA TYR A 430 19.36 26.71 -30.24
C TYR A 430 19.16 25.67 -31.36
N ILE A 431 18.60 24.49 -31.04
CA ILE A 431 18.35 23.42 -32.02
C ILE A 431 17.39 23.89 -33.13
N VAL A 432 16.28 24.52 -32.78
CA VAL A 432 15.27 24.97 -33.76
C VAL A 432 15.77 26.11 -34.65
N ASN A 433 16.61 27.00 -34.13
CA ASN A 433 17.19 28.07 -34.94
C ASN A 433 18.23 27.56 -35.94
N LYS A 434 18.85 26.40 -35.66
CA LYS A 434 19.96 25.86 -36.46
C LYS A 434 19.53 24.80 -37.48
N TYR A 435 18.43 24.10 -37.21
CA TYR A 435 17.97 22.95 -37.99
C TYR A 435 16.49 23.09 -38.36
N GLU A 436 16.04 22.44 -39.44
CA GLU A 436 14.64 22.44 -39.88
C GLU A 436 13.73 21.55 -39.00
N ILE A 437 13.64 21.90 -37.73
CA ILE A 437 12.98 21.13 -36.66
C ILE A 437 12.04 22.08 -35.92
N ASP A 438 10.84 21.60 -35.57
CA ASP A 438 9.91 22.34 -34.70
C ASP A 438 9.94 21.81 -33.27
N THR A 439 9.44 22.60 -32.32
CA THR A 439 9.39 22.23 -30.90
C THR A 439 8.17 22.79 -30.18
N ASN A 440 7.79 22.14 -29.09
CA ASN A 440 6.81 22.68 -28.15
C ASN A 440 7.46 23.50 -27.00
N PHE A 441 8.79 23.67 -27.03
CA PHE A 441 9.60 24.31 -25.99
C PHE A 441 9.42 23.71 -24.58
N LYS A 442 8.91 22.48 -24.50
CA LYS A 442 8.69 21.68 -23.28
C LYS A 442 9.36 20.30 -23.39
N GLY A 443 10.42 20.20 -24.19
CA GLY A 443 11.21 18.98 -24.39
C GLY A 443 10.90 18.20 -25.66
N LYS A 444 9.77 18.41 -26.35
CA LYS A 444 9.50 17.67 -27.60
C LYS A 444 9.99 18.46 -28.82
N ILE A 445 10.76 17.79 -29.68
CA ILE A 445 11.14 18.26 -31.01
C ILE A 445 10.60 17.32 -32.09
N TRP A 446 10.31 17.80 -33.29
CA TRP A 446 9.88 16.96 -34.42
C TRP A 446 10.27 17.56 -35.77
N LEU A 447 10.39 16.68 -36.77
CA LEU A 447 10.64 17.11 -38.15
C LEU A 447 9.38 17.70 -38.77
N LYS A 448 9.55 18.78 -39.55
CA LYS A 448 8.46 19.36 -40.35
C LYS A 448 7.91 18.39 -41.39
N SER A 449 8.78 17.50 -41.90
CA SER A 449 8.40 16.46 -42.84
C SER A 449 7.40 15.47 -42.25
N ILE A 450 6.37 15.14 -43.03
CA ILE A 450 5.37 14.13 -42.69
C ILE A 450 5.92 12.75 -43.03
N VAL A 451 5.89 11.83 -42.07
CA VAL A 451 6.39 10.45 -42.23
C VAL A 451 5.26 9.45 -42.47
N GLY A 452 4.04 9.80 -42.09
CA GLY A 452 2.84 9.01 -42.39
C GLY A 452 1.57 9.82 -42.22
N LYS A 453 0.45 9.29 -42.71
CA LYS A 453 -0.88 9.84 -42.50
C LYS A 453 -1.81 8.74 -42.00
N TYR A 454 -2.70 9.09 -41.09
CA TYR A 454 -3.82 8.27 -40.65
C TYR A 454 -5.06 9.14 -40.68
N ASP A 455 -5.99 8.86 -41.58
CA ASP A 455 -7.10 9.75 -41.94
C ASP A 455 -6.61 11.19 -42.23
N GLU A 456 -7.09 12.19 -41.48
CA GLU A 456 -6.68 13.60 -41.58
C GLU A 456 -5.52 13.98 -40.62
N ILE A 457 -4.86 12.99 -40.02
CA ILE A 457 -3.79 13.21 -39.03
C ILE A 457 -2.44 12.93 -39.67
N ASN A 458 -1.59 13.96 -39.71
CA ASN A 458 -0.20 13.85 -40.13
C ASN A 458 0.68 13.37 -38.97
N ILE A 459 1.55 12.40 -39.26
CA ILE A 459 2.46 11.79 -38.30
C ILE A 459 3.88 12.29 -38.59
N HIS A 460 4.50 12.90 -37.59
CA HIS A 460 5.86 13.41 -37.63
C HIS A 460 6.78 12.58 -36.73
N LYS A 461 8.00 12.29 -37.19
CA LYS A 461 9.05 11.75 -36.34
C LYS A 461 9.42 12.77 -35.28
N ALA A 462 9.44 12.36 -34.03
CA ALA A 462 9.73 13.24 -32.91
C ALA A 462 10.76 12.63 -31.95
N LEU A 463 11.32 13.50 -31.12
CA LEU A 463 12.22 13.16 -30.02
C LEU A 463 11.80 13.97 -28.80
N PHE A 464 11.77 13.31 -27.64
CA PHE A 464 11.62 13.96 -26.36
C PHE A 464 12.99 14.11 -25.70
N LEU A 465 13.29 15.33 -25.30
CA LEU A 465 14.52 15.80 -24.69
C LEU A 465 14.25 16.21 -23.25
N SER A 466 15.06 15.70 -22.33
CA SER A 466 15.02 15.99 -20.91
C SER A 466 16.41 15.83 -20.31
N PHE A 467 16.62 16.31 -19.08
CA PHE A 467 17.89 16.11 -18.38
C PHE A 467 17.81 14.94 -17.42
N TYR A 468 18.85 14.12 -17.40
CA TYR A 468 19.06 13.06 -16.45
C TYR A 468 20.32 13.33 -15.62
N PHE A 469 20.25 13.10 -14.32
CA PHE A 469 21.31 13.42 -13.36
C PHE A 469 21.76 12.16 -12.62
N ASP A 470 23.06 11.93 -12.58
CA ASP A 470 23.72 10.90 -11.77
C ASP A 470 24.75 11.52 -10.81
N LYS A 471 25.53 10.67 -10.13
CA LYS A 471 26.62 11.04 -9.22
C LYS A 471 27.77 11.83 -9.85
N ASN A 472 27.83 12.01 -11.17
CA ASN A 472 28.94 12.70 -11.82
C ASN A 472 28.92 14.20 -11.49
N SER A 473 29.95 14.75 -10.87
CA SER A 473 29.96 16.18 -10.49
C SER A 473 30.21 17.14 -11.67
N LYS A 474 30.74 16.65 -12.80
CA LYS A 474 31.22 17.50 -13.91
C LYS A 474 30.17 17.79 -14.97
N PHE A 475 29.26 16.87 -15.22
CA PHE A 475 28.24 16.99 -16.26
C PHE A 475 26.93 16.31 -15.86
N ALA A 476 25.84 16.68 -16.54
CA ALA A 476 24.57 15.95 -16.54
C ALA A 476 24.41 15.23 -17.88
N TYR A 477 23.25 14.62 -18.13
CA TYR A 477 22.95 14.03 -19.43
C TYR A 477 21.71 14.67 -20.05
N LEU A 478 21.76 14.90 -21.36
CA LEU A 478 20.61 15.15 -22.20
C LEU A 478 20.11 13.80 -22.72
N SER A 479 18.88 13.44 -22.35
CA SER A 479 18.24 12.19 -22.74
C SER A 479 17.53 12.33 -24.07
N PHE A 480 17.70 11.34 -24.95
CA PHE A 480 17.04 11.25 -26.25
C PHE A 480 16.01 10.11 -26.19
N VAL A 481 14.72 10.44 -26.09
CA VAL A 481 13.63 9.44 -26.06
C VAL A 481 12.81 9.55 -27.34
N PRO A 482 12.82 8.55 -28.24
CA PRO A 482 11.98 8.54 -29.43
C PRO A 482 10.51 8.76 -29.11
N ALA A 483 9.86 9.64 -29.88
CA ALA A 483 8.48 10.03 -29.68
C ALA A 483 7.75 10.19 -31.02
N VAL A 484 6.45 10.45 -30.97
CA VAL A 484 5.63 10.81 -32.12
C VAL A 484 4.99 12.18 -31.87
N HIS A 485 4.91 12.98 -32.94
CA HIS A 485 4.13 14.22 -32.97
C HIS A 485 3.04 14.10 -34.03
N LEU A 486 1.83 14.56 -33.68
CA LEU A 486 0.64 14.43 -34.51
C LEU A 486 0.07 15.81 -34.77
N THR A 487 -0.18 16.15 -36.03
CA THR A 487 -0.83 17.41 -36.44
C THR A 487 -2.09 17.10 -37.25
N SER A 488 -3.13 17.90 -37.06
CA SER A 488 -4.38 17.83 -37.82
C SER A 488 -5.08 19.20 -37.77
N ASN A 489 -5.99 19.45 -38.70
CA ASN A 489 -6.83 20.65 -38.71
C ASN A 489 -7.91 20.59 -37.61
N ASN A 490 -8.32 19.36 -37.22
CA ASN A 490 -9.31 19.10 -36.19
C ASN A 490 -8.64 18.68 -34.87
N GLU A 491 -9.34 18.86 -33.74
CA GLU A 491 -8.81 18.41 -32.44
C GLU A 491 -8.71 16.89 -32.40
N ILE A 492 -7.50 16.37 -32.17
CA ILE A 492 -7.28 14.93 -32.06
C ILE A 492 -7.61 14.48 -30.63
N SER A 493 -8.62 13.61 -30.50
CA SER A 493 -9.02 13.02 -29.23
C SER A 493 -7.86 12.28 -28.54
N LYS A 494 -7.89 12.21 -27.20
CA LYS A 494 -6.85 11.52 -26.40
C LYS A 494 -6.72 10.04 -26.77
N GLN A 495 -7.85 9.36 -27.00
CA GLN A 495 -7.88 7.95 -27.41
C GLN A 495 -7.22 7.74 -28.77
N HIS A 496 -7.51 8.60 -29.77
CA HIS A 496 -6.85 8.52 -31.08
C HIS A 496 -5.35 8.81 -31.00
N LYS A 497 -4.92 9.84 -30.25
CA LYS A 497 -3.49 10.11 -30.02
C LYS A 497 -2.78 8.89 -29.45
N GLN A 498 -3.39 8.23 -28.46
CA GLN A 498 -2.82 7.07 -27.80
C GLN A 498 -2.76 5.86 -28.74
N SER A 499 -3.82 5.57 -29.49
CA SER A 499 -3.88 4.46 -30.44
C SER A 499 -2.80 4.58 -31.53
N ILE A 500 -2.72 5.75 -32.18
CA ILE A 500 -1.73 6.00 -33.25
C ILE A 500 -0.30 5.93 -32.70
N SER A 501 -0.04 6.59 -31.56
CA SER A 501 1.29 6.58 -30.94
C SER A 501 1.70 5.16 -30.51
N LYS A 502 0.77 4.38 -29.96
CA LYS A 502 0.99 3.00 -29.54
C LYS A 502 1.41 2.13 -30.73
N GLY A 503 0.70 2.24 -31.87
CA GLY A 503 1.04 1.49 -33.08
C GLY A 503 2.46 1.73 -33.60
N GLN A 504 2.99 2.96 -33.42
CA GLN A 504 4.35 3.32 -33.82
C GLN A 504 5.41 2.89 -32.79
N LEU A 505 5.13 3.09 -31.49
CA LEU A 505 6.12 2.93 -30.42
C LEU A 505 6.24 1.49 -29.88
N GLU A 506 5.19 0.68 -29.92
CA GLU A 506 5.20 -0.68 -29.35
C GLU A 506 6.19 -1.63 -30.02
N LYS A 507 6.49 -1.41 -31.31
CA LYS A 507 7.42 -2.23 -32.10
C LYS A 507 8.83 -1.64 -32.17
N LEU A 508 9.16 -0.65 -31.34
CA LEU A 508 10.51 -0.11 -31.23
C LEU A 508 11.39 -1.01 -30.36
N TYR A 509 11.80 -2.16 -30.92
CA TYR A 509 12.81 -3.04 -30.34
C TYR A 509 14.21 -2.42 -30.42
N ASN A 510 15.19 -3.03 -29.76
CA ASN A 510 16.52 -2.44 -29.59
C ASN A 510 17.15 -1.90 -30.89
N ASN A 511 17.09 -2.66 -31.98
CA ASN A 511 17.69 -2.26 -33.26
C ASN A 511 17.01 -1.01 -33.84
N LYS A 512 15.68 -1.00 -33.93
CA LYS A 512 14.91 0.15 -34.43
C LYS A 512 15.04 1.37 -33.52
N TYR A 513 15.13 1.14 -32.22
CA TYR A 513 15.37 2.19 -31.25
C TYR A 513 16.74 2.82 -31.48
N ASP A 514 17.80 2.01 -31.66
CA ASP A 514 19.15 2.48 -31.94
C ASP A 514 19.27 3.19 -33.30
N GLU A 515 18.57 2.70 -34.32
CA GLU A 515 18.47 3.33 -35.64
C GLU A 515 17.85 4.74 -35.52
N LEU A 516 16.78 4.90 -34.75
CA LEU A 516 16.16 6.20 -34.50
C LEU A 516 17.07 7.15 -33.71
N LEU A 517 17.77 6.64 -32.69
CA LEU A 517 18.75 7.46 -31.96
C LEU A 517 19.90 7.90 -32.87
N SER A 518 20.41 6.98 -33.70
CA SER A 518 21.49 7.27 -34.64
C SER A 518 21.06 8.29 -35.70
N PHE A 519 19.81 8.19 -36.18
CA PHE A 519 19.20 9.16 -37.09
C PHE A 519 19.14 10.56 -36.46
N TRP A 520 18.60 10.68 -35.24
CA TRP A 520 18.55 11.96 -34.53
C TRP A 520 19.94 12.51 -34.20
N ASN A 521 20.90 11.64 -33.90
CA ASN A 521 22.29 12.03 -33.71
C ASN A 521 22.89 12.63 -34.99
N GLY A 522 22.60 12.07 -36.17
CA GLY A 522 23.05 12.64 -37.44
C GLY A 522 22.49 14.04 -37.71
N ILE A 523 21.27 14.34 -37.23
CA ILE A 523 20.63 15.65 -37.38
C ILE A 523 21.20 16.67 -36.38
N ILE A 524 21.30 16.31 -35.10
CA ILE A 524 21.67 17.23 -34.03
C ILE A 524 23.19 17.42 -33.95
N PHE A 525 23.99 16.43 -34.37
CA PHE A 525 25.45 16.42 -34.24
C PHE A 525 26.18 16.28 -35.60
N PRO A 526 25.93 17.15 -36.61
CA PRO A 526 26.51 16.99 -37.95
C PRO A 526 28.05 17.12 -37.98
N GLU A 527 28.63 17.95 -37.10
CA GLU A 527 30.08 18.22 -37.02
C GLU A 527 30.75 17.61 -35.76
N ARG A 528 30.17 16.55 -35.20
CA ARG A 528 30.50 15.92 -33.88
C ARG A 528 29.86 16.64 -32.68
N ASN A 529 30.61 16.91 -31.61
CA ASN A 529 30.08 17.47 -30.37
C ASN A 529 29.53 18.89 -30.59
N LEU A 530 28.42 19.23 -29.93
CA LEU A 530 27.89 20.59 -29.95
C LEU A 530 28.57 21.41 -28.85
N LYS A 531 29.25 22.48 -29.23
CA LYS A 531 29.67 23.55 -28.31
C LYS A 531 29.07 24.85 -28.83
N PHE A 532 28.23 25.50 -28.02
CA PHE A 532 27.58 26.73 -28.42
C PHE A 532 27.40 27.70 -27.26
N GLU A 533 27.40 28.98 -27.58
CA GLU A 533 26.96 30.06 -26.71
C GLU A 533 25.50 30.36 -27.03
N TYR A 534 24.68 30.70 -26.02
CA TYR A 534 23.29 31.12 -26.25
C TYR A 534 22.98 32.49 -25.63
N PRO A 535 22.53 33.50 -26.41
CA PRO A 535 22.32 33.47 -27.87
C PRO A 535 23.62 33.29 -28.67
N GLU A 536 23.53 32.76 -29.90
CA GLU A 536 24.71 32.37 -30.69
C GLU A 536 25.60 33.59 -31.03
N LYS A 537 26.91 33.47 -30.76
CA LYS A 537 27.93 34.50 -31.04
C LYS A 537 27.61 35.87 -30.40
N SER A 538 27.05 35.86 -29.20
CA SER A 538 26.59 37.08 -28.51
C SER A 538 27.60 37.68 -27.54
N GLY A 539 28.66 36.93 -27.16
CA GLY A 539 29.62 37.38 -26.15
C GLY A 539 29.07 37.39 -24.71
N THR A 540 27.95 36.70 -24.47
CA THR A 540 27.36 36.50 -23.13
C THR A 540 28.12 35.51 -22.27
N GLY A 541 28.91 34.60 -22.85
CA GLY A 541 29.62 33.54 -22.12
C GLY A 541 28.73 32.41 -21.61
N PHE A 542 27.44 32.39 -21.99
CA PHE A 542 26.52 31.31 -21.64
C PHE A 542 26.77 30.07 -22.50
N GLU A 543 27.88 29.37 -22.22
CA GLU A 543 28.33 28.21 -22.98
C GLU A 543 27.64 26.91 -22.54
N PHE A 544 27.14 26.17 -23.53
CA PHE A 544 26.71 24.78 -23.42
C PHE A 544 27.68 23.88 -24.20
N GLN A 545 27.92 22.68 -23.67
CA GLN A 545 28.63 21.63 -24.41
C GLN A 545 27.86 20.32 -24.30
N ILE A 546 27.53 19.70 -25.43
CA ILE A 546 26.81 18.44 -25.54
C ILE A 546 27.63 17.46 -26.38
N SER A 547 27.92 16.29 -25.82
CA SER A 547 28.64 15.21 -26.49
C SER A 547 27.75 14.46 -27.48
N SER A 548 28.26 14.16 -28.67
CA SER A 548 27.57 13.27 -29.63
C SER A 548 27.63 11.79 -29.23
N ASN A 549 28.57 11.41 -28.35
CA ASN A 549 28.66 10.05 -27.80
C ASN A 549 27.64 9.84 -26.68
N THR A 550 27.07 8.63 -26.63
CA THR A 550 26.22 8.18 -25.53
C THR A 550 27.01 7.44 -24.46
N ALA A 551 26.48 7.44 -23.23
CA ALA A 551 27.05 6.67 -22.13
C ALA A 551 26.79 5.17 -22.26
N PHE A 552 27.75 4.36 -21.80
CA PHE A 552 27.64 2.90 -21.74
C PHE A 552 27.64 2.42 -20.28
N GLY A 553 27.19 1.17 -20.09
CA GLY A 553 27.24 0.47 -18.81
C GLY A 553 27.89 -0.91 -18.90
N GLU A 554 28.58 -1.29 -17.82
CA GLU A 554 29.17 -2.62 -17.60
C GLU A 554 28.38 -3.36 -16.50
N ILE A 555 27.94 -4.59 -16.76
CA ILE A 555 27.11 -5.38 -15.86
C ILE A 555 27.83 -6.68 -15.48
N ASN A 556 27.92 -6.95 -14.17
CA ASN A 556 28.38 -8.22 -13.59
C ASN A 556 27.17 -9.16 -13.37
N VAL A 557 27.16 -10.35 -13.97
CA VAL A 557 26.07 -11.31 -13.76
C VAL A 557 26.39 -12.13 -12.51
N LEU A 558 25.50 -12.10 -11.52
CA LEU A 558 25.69 -12.81 -10.24
C LEU A 558 25.36 -14.31 -10.36
N ASP A 559 25.84 -14.93 -11.42
CA ASP A 559 25.80 -16.37 -11.68
C ASP A 559 27.24 -16.84 -11.92
N PRO A 560 27.80 -17.68 -11.03
CA PRO A 560 29.15 -18.23 -11.19
C PRO A 560 29.35 -18.99 -12.50
N ASN A 561 28.28 -19.55 -13.07
CA ASN A 561 28.32 -20.34 -14.31
C ASN A 561 28.11 -19.49 -15.57
N PHE A 562 27.92 -18.17 -15.43
CA PHE A 562 27.69 -17.31 -16.58
C PHE A 562 28.95 -17.16 -17.44
N ARG A 563 28.82 -17.47 -18.73
CA ARG A 563 29.92 -17.35 -19.70
C ARG A 563 30.09 -15.92 -20.19
N THR A 564 31.25 -15.33 -19.89
CA THR A 564 31.64 -13.97 -20.28
C THR A 564 32.18 -13.91 -21.72
N TYR A 565 31.85 -12.84 -22.43
CA TYR A 565 32.44 -12.51 -23.74
C TYR A 565 32.93 -11.06 -23.73
N ASN A 566 34.17 -10.83 -24.16
CA ASN A 566 34.80 -9.51 -24.15
C ASN A 566 35.02 -8.99 -25.58
N PRO A 567 34.62 -7.74 -25.89
CA PRO A 567 34.89 -7.12 -27.18
C PRO A 567 36.32 -6.57 -27.25
N ASN A 568 36.92 -6.56 -28.43
CA ASN A 568 38.25 -5.98 -28.67
C ASN A 568 38.21 -4.44 -28.71
N ASN A 569 37.12 -3.85 -29.21
CA ASN A 569 37.04 -2.44 -29.59
C ASN A 569 36.25 -1.56 -28.58
N TYR A 570 36.04 -2.02 -27.34
CA TYR A 570 35.23 -1.27 -26.37
C TYR A 570 36.04 -0.16 -25.68
N ASN A 571 35.57 1.08 -25.83
CA ASN A 571 36.17 2.24 -25.18
C ASN A 571 35.67 2.36 -23.73
N LYS A 572 36.49 1.89 -22.78
CA LYS A 572 36.20 2.00 -21.34
C LYS A 572 35.97 3.43 -20.83
N ARG A 573 36.42 4.47 -21.55
CA ARG A 573 36.14 5.88 -21.18
C ARG A 573 34.65 6.23 -21.33
N GLN A 574 33.90 5.49 -22.15
CA GLN A 574 32.45 5.67 -22.33
C GLN A 574 31.63 4.99 -21.23
N THR A 575 32.24 4.14 -20.40
CA THR A 575 31.58 3.51 -19.26
C THR A 575 31.28 4.55 -18.18
N GLN A 576 30.02 4.97 -18.08
CA GLN A 576 29.55 5.85 -17.01
C GLN A 576 28.72 5.10 -15.96
N PHE A 577 28.16 3.95 -16.35
CA PHE A 577 27.31 3.14 -15.49
C PHE A 577 27.97 1.79 -15.19
N ARG A 578 27.81 1.32 -13.95
CA ARG A 578 28.22 -0.02 -13.55
C ARG A 578 27.15 -0.65 -12.67
N GLY A 579 26.88 -1.93 -12.90
CA GLY A 579 25.80 -2.61 -12.23
C GLY A 579 26.01 -4.11 -12.09
N VAL A 580 25.00 -4.76 -11.53
CA VAL A 580 24.93 -6.21 -11.40
C VAL A 580 23.63 -6.73 -12.02
N GLN A 581 23.59 -8.00 -12.40
CA GLN A 581 22.34 -8.70 -12.68
C GLN A 581 22.10 -9.73 -11.56
N PHE A 582 21.03 -9.53 -10.79
CA PHE A 582 20.58 -10.49 -9.78
C PHE A 582 19.96 -11.73 -10.42
N LEU A 583 20.05 -12.85 -9.71
CA LEU A 583 19.40 -14.10 -10.10
C LEU A 583 17.87 -13.98 -10.01
N GLU A 584 17.18 -14.80 -10.80
CA GLU A 584 15.71 -14.87 -10.75
C GLU A 584 15.23 -15.39 -9.38
N PRO A 585 14.30 -14.67 -8.71
CA PRO A 585 13.71 -15.13 -7.47
C PRO A 585 13.00 -16.48 -7.64
N GLN A 586 13.19 -17.36 -6.66
CA GLN A 586 12.59 -18.69 -6.63
C GLN A 586 11.28 -18.66 -5.84
N LEU A 587 10.29 -19.40 -6.32
CA LEU A 587 9.03 -19.68 -5.67
C LEU A 587 9.08 -21.07 -5.03
N MET A 588 8.38 -21.25 -3.91
CA MET A 588 8.32 -22.50 -3.16
C MET A 588 6.99 -23.22 -3.39
N PHE A 589 7.10 -24.53 -3.60
CA PHE A 589 6.03 -25.50 -3.83
C PHE A 589 6.24 -26.74 -2.94
N ARG A 590 5.28 -27.67 -2.94
CA ARG A 590 5.41 -28.96 -2.24
C ARG A 590 5.71 -30.09 -3.21
N ASN A 591 6.82 -30.78 -3.01
CA ASN A 591 7.22 -31.90 -3.85
C ASN A 591 6.20 -33.05 -3.80
N VAL A 592 5.88 -33.67 -4.94
CA VAL A 592 4.88 -34.74 -5.03
C VAL A 592 5.26 -35.99 -4.23
N ALA A 593 6.54 -36.38 -4.23
CA ALA A 593 6.99 -37.66 -3.68
C ALA A 593 7.41 -37.57 -2.21
N SER A 594 7.92 -36.43 -1.77
CA SER A 594 8.60 -36.29 -0.46
C SER A 594 7.93 -35.32 0.51
N ASP A 595 6.92 -34.55 0.09
CA ASP A 595 6.31 -33.43 0.85
C ASP A 595 7.28 -32.29 1.26
N ILE A 596 8.55 -32.39 0.87
CA ILE A 596 9.58 -31.38 1.09
C ILE A 596 9.37 -30.19 0.14
N GLU A 597 9.85 -29.02 0.54
CA GLU A 597 9.84 -27.80 -0.26
C GLU A 597 10.63 -27.97 -1.58
N PHE A 598 9.99 -27.64 -2.70
CA PHE A 598 10.60 -27.57 -4.02
C PHE A 598 10.68 -26.12 -4.51
N LYS A 599 11.71 -25.78 -5.29
CA LYS A 599 11.95 -24.41 -5.76
C LYS A 599 11.88 -24.32 -7.28
N ASP A 600 11.10 -23.37 -7.79
CA ASP A 600 11.07 -23.03 -9.20
C ASP A 600 10.82 -21.53 -9.37
N TYR A 601 11.46 -20.87 -10.33
CA TYR A 601 11.20 -19.47 -10.62
C TYR A 601 9.92 -19.24 -11.45
N HIS A 602 9.37 -20.29 -12.06
CA HIS A 602 8.24 -20.26 -12.98
C HIS A 602 6.99 -20.88 -12.34
N PRO A 603 5.89 -20.12 -12.17
CA PRO A 603 4.72 -20.57 -11.40
C PRO A 603 4.02 -21.80 -12.01
N MET A 604 3.72 -21.81 -13.32
CA MET A 604 3.08 -22.97 -13.97
C MET A 604 3.94 -24.23 -13.89
N ARG A 605 5.24 -24.15 -14.20
CA ARG A 605 6.14 -25.32 -14.13
C ARG A 605 6.24 -25.86 -12.71
N GLY A 606 6.29 -24.95 -11.73
CA GLY A 606 6.23 -25.29 -10.31
C GLY A 606 4.98 -26.09 -9.99
N LEU A 607 3.79 -25.61 -10.38
CA LEU A 607 2.50 -26.26 -10.13
C LEU A 607 2.28 -27.55 -10.93
N VAL A 608 2.79 -27.66 -12.16
CA VAL A 608 2.63 -28.87 -12.99
C VAL A 608 3.52 -30.01 -12.48
N ASN A 609 4.74 -29.69 -12.06
CA ASN A 609 5.71 -30.70 -11.62
C ASN A 609 5.64 -31.00 -10.12
N ASN A 610 4.89 -30.19 -9.36
CA ASN A 610 4.78 -30.27 -7.90
C ASN A 610 3.34 -29.98 -7.48
N ARG A 611 3.12 -29.70 -6.20
CA ARG A 611 1.81 -29.32 -5.65
C ARG A 611 1.86 -27.90 -5.08
N PRO A 612 0.70 -27.24 -4.94
CA PRO A 612 0.61 -25.97 -4.22
C PRO A 612 1.28 -26.01 -2.85
N PHE A 613 1.80 -24.88 -2.41
CA PHE A 613 2.53 -24.78 -1.15
C PHE A 613 1.71 -25.28 0.06
N ASP A 614 0.41 -25.01 0.05
CA ASP A 614 -0.53 -25.31 1.12
C ASP A 614 -1.29 -26.63 0.95
N VAL A 615 -0.89 -27.51 0.04
CA VAL A 615 -1.61 -28.77 -0.24
C VAL A 615 -1.81 -29.65 0.99
N ASN A 616 -0.87 -29.61 1.94
CA ASN A 616 -0.92 -30.39 3.19
C ASN A 616 -2.00 -29.86 4.17
N LEU A 617 -2.59 -28.70 3.88
CA LEU A 617 -3.69 -28.12 4.65
C LEU A 617 -5.07 -28.60 4.18
N ASN A 618 -5.16 -29.32 3.05
CA ASN A 618 -6.41 -29.87 2.54
C ASN A 618 -6.98 -30.95 3.46
N GLY A 619 -8.26 -30.86 3.81
CA GLY A 619 -8.92 -31.77 4.74
C GLY A 619 -8.60 -31.52 6.22
N LEU A 620 -7.63 -30.65 6.52
CA LEU A 620 -7.29 -30.19 7.86
C LEU A 620 -7.86 -28.77 8.08
N VAL A 621 -7.27 -27.79 7.38
CA VAL A 621 -7.62 -26.37 7.50
C VAL A 621 -8.56 -25.93 6.38
N TYR A 622 -8.32 -26.41 5.17
CA TYR A 622 -9.13 -26.07 4.00
C TYR A 622 -10.03 -27.24 3.59
N SER A 623 -11.12 -26.91 2.88
CA SER A 623 -11.98 -27.89 2.20
C SER A 623 -11.16 -28.83 1.31
N THR A 624 -11.66 -30.03 1.05
CA THR A 624 -11.06 -30.96 0.06
C THR A 624 -11.41 -30.60 -1.38
N GLU A 625 -12.21 -29.56 -1.60
CA GLU A 625 -12.72 -29.12 -2.89
C GLU A 625 -12.94 -27.60 -2.93
N VAL A 626 -13.00 -27.02 -4.14
CA VAL A 626 -13.37 -25.63 -4.39
C VAL A 626 -14.79 -25.58 -4.94
N ASN A 627 -15.72 -25.01 -4.19
CA ASN A 627 -17.12 -24.89 -4.60
C ASN A 627 -17.40 -23.50 -5.18
N LEU A 628 -17.83 -23.41 -6.44
CA LEU A 628 -18.24 -22.15 -7.04
C LEU A 628 -19.72 -21.85 -6.77
N THR A 629 -20.05 -20.57 -6.81
CA THR A 629 -21.42 -20.05 -6.85
C THR A 629 -21.51 -19.06 -8.01
N VAL A 630 -22.63 -19.01 -8.72
CA VAL A 630 -22.77 -18.25 -9.96
C VAL A 630 -23.94 -17.28 -9.88
N ILE A 631 -23.73 -16.04 -10.34
CA ILE A 631 -24.77 -15.06 -10.62
C ILE A 631 -24.75 -14.81 -12.13
N CYS A 632 -25.78 -15.28 -12.84
CA CYS A 632 -25.86 -15.21 -14.29
C CYS A 632 -27.30 -15.23 -14.76
N GLY A 633 -27.65 -14.39 -15.74
CA GLY A 633 -28.98 -14.39 -16.35
C GLY A 633 -29.25 -15.72 -17.08
N ARG A 634 -30.48 -16.23 -17.02
CA ARG A 634 -30.88 -17.53 -17.56
C ARG A 634 -30.52 -17.71 -19.05
N ASN A 635 -30.60 -16.64 -19.84
CA ASN A 635 -30.27 -16.67 -21.28
C ASN A 635 -28.81 -17.03 -21.57
N TYR A 636 -27.91 -16.83 -20.61
CA TYR A 636 -26.47 -17.06 -20.77
C TYR A 636 -25.98 -18.27 -19.96
N ALA A 637 -26.88 -18.94 -19.24
CA ALA A 637 -26.51 -19.91 -18.22
C ALA A 637 -25.77 -21.12 -18.79
N ASP A 638 -26.30 -21.71 -19.87
CA ASP A 638 -25.70 -22.89 -20.52
C ASP A 638 -24.30 -22.55 -21.08
N LYS A 639 -24.18 -21.42 -21.80
CA LYS A 639 -22.91 -20.96 -22.37
C LYS A 639 -21.84 -20.74 -21.29
N LEU A 640 -22.22 -20.15 -20.16
CA LEU A 640 -21.30 -19.94 -19.04
C LEU A 640 -20.96 -21.25 -18.32
N PHE A 641 -21.94 -22.14 -18.14
CA PHE A 641 -21.72 -23.45 -17.52
C PHE A 641 -20.72 -24.28 -18.31
N ASP A 642 -20.89 -24.35 -19.64
CA ASP A 642 -19.95 -25.04 -20.54
C ASP A 642 -18.56 -24.40 -20.44
N PHE A 643 -18.49 -23.07 -20.49
CA PHE A 643 -17.22 -22.34 -20.37
C PHE A 643 -16.50 -22.62 -19.05
N LEU A 644 -17.21 -22.65 -17.92
CA LEU A 644 -16.61 -22.96 -16.62
C LEU A 644 -16.21 -24.43 -16.52
N SER A 645 -16.99 -25.35 -17.08
CA SER A 645 -16.74 -26.81 -17.03
C SER A 645 -15.40 -27.19 -17.64
N GLU A 646 -14.96 -26.44 -18.64
CA GLU A 646 -13.65 -26.56 -19.28
C GLU A 646 -12.45 -26.29 -18.34
N LEU A 647 -12.65 -25.76 -17.12
CA LEU A 647 -11.60 -25.72 -16.08
C LEU A 647 -11.10 -27.12 -15.70
N ASN A 648 -11.91 -28.16 -15.90
CA ASN A 648 -11.53 -29.54 -15.64
C ASN A 648 -10.84 -30.20 -16.85
N SER A 649 -10.83 -29.54 -18.01
CA SER A 649 -10.24 -30.03 -19.24
C SER A 649 -8.81 -29.56 -19.44
N LYS A 650 -8.07 -30.25 -20.32
CA LYS A 650 -6.74 -29.84 -20.75
C LYS A 650 -6.81 -28.83 -21.88
N HIS A 651 -5.95 -27.81 -21.83
CA HIS A 651 -5.89 -26.77 -22.86
C HIS A 651 -4.44 -26.51 -23.29
N ALA A 652 -4.14 -26.78 -24.56
CA ALA A 652 -2.82 -26.57 -25.14
C ALA A 652 -2.63 -25.09 -25.55
N PRO A 653 -1.40 -24.55 -25.53
CA PRO A 653 -1.13 -23.14 -25.80
C PRO A 653 -1.32 -22.67 -27.26
N GLU A 654 -1.71 -23.55 -28.19
CA GLU A 654 -1.94 -23.25 -29.63
C GLU A 654 -0.86 -22.34 -30.27
N ASN A 655 0.42 -22.57 -29.95
CA ASN A 655 1.59 -21.77 -30.36
C ASN A 655 1.65 -20.30 -29.86
N ASN A 656 0.73 -19.86 -29.01
CA ASN A 656 0.78 -18.54 -28.40
C ASN A 656 1.70 -18.53 -27.17
N ASN A 657 2.63 -17.56 -27.11
CA ASN A 657 3.54 -17.35 -25.97
C ASN A 657 4.25 -18.63 -25.47
N SER A 658 4.63 -19.54 -26.39
CA SER A 658 5.18 -20.85 -26.05
C SER A 658 6.47 -20.82 -25.23
N ASP A 659 7.19 -19.70 -25.20
CA ASP A 659 8.37 -19.49 -24.35
C ASP A 659 8.03 -19.28 -22.86
N TYR A 660 6.74 -19.16 -22.53
CA TYR A 660 6.24 -18.98 -21.17
C TYR A 660 5.06 -19.91 -20.83
N LEU A 661 4.09 -20.01 -21.74
CA LEU A 661 2.86 -20.74 -21.49
C LEU A 661 3.09 -22.25 -21.54
N ILE A 662 2.63 -22.95 -20.52
CA ILE A 662 2.61 -24.43 -20.44
C ILE A 662 1.18 -24.90 -20.69
N GLU A 663 0.99 -26.09 -21.24
CA GLU A 663 -0.33 -26.74 -21.29
C GLU A 663 -1.00 -26.69 -19.91
N TYR A 664 -2.27 -26.26 -19.88
CA TYR A 664 -3.07 -26.33 -18.66
C TYR A 664 -3.59 -27.76 -18.50
N PRO A 665 -3.25 -28.47 -17.41
CA PRO A 665 -3.57 -29.89 -17.27
C PRO A 665 -4.95 -30.18 -16.67
N GLY A 666 -5.76 -29.15 -16.41
CA GLY A 666 -7.01 -29.23 -15.64
C GLY A 666 -6.81 -28.87 -14.16
N PHE A 667 -7.90 -28.45 -13.49
CA PHE A 667 -7.85 -27.89 -12.14
C PHE A 667 -7.35 -28.91 -11.11
N LEU A 668 -7.90 -30.13 -11.14
CA LEU A 668 -7.51 -31.22 -10.24
C LEU A 668 -6.02 -31.54 -10.34
N SER A 669 -5.51 -31.71 -11.56
CA SER A 669 -4.10 -32.01 -11.82
C SER A 669 -3.17 -30.89 -11.35
N THR A 670 -3.61 -29.63 -11.47
CA THR A 670 -2.79 -28.45 -11.13
C THR A 670 -2.71 -28.22 -9.62
N TYR A 671 -3.83 -28.36 -8.91
CA TYR A 671 -3.94 -27.95 -7.50
C TYR A 671 -4.09 -29.10 -6.52
N ASN A 672 -4.23 -30.34 -7.01
CA ASN A 672 -4.43 -31.55 -6.21
C ASN A 672 -5.73 -31.53 -5.37
N LEU A 673 -6.77 -30.87 -5.88
CA LEU A 673 -8.16 -30.96 -5.41
C LEU A 673 -9.17 -30.60 -6.52
N PRO A 674 -10.40 -31.13 -6.50
CA PRO A 674 -11.42 -30.81 -7.50
C PRO A 674 -12.00 -29.40 -7.35
N ILE A 675 -12.54 -28.89 -8.46
CA ILE A 675 -13.40 -27.71 -8.53
C ILE A 675 -14.82 -28.11 -8.93
N ASN A 676 -15.80 -27.72 -8.13
CA ASN A 676 -17.20 -28.02 -8.31
C ASN A 676 -17.92 -26.81 -8.90
N ILE A 677 -18.47 -26.99 -10.10
CA ILE A 677 -19.24 -25.99 -10.82
C ILE A 677 -20.71 -26.37 -10.64
N PRO A 678 -21.56 -25.50 -10.07
CA PRO A 678 -22.96 -25.81 -9.88
C PRO A 678 -23.65 -25.93 -11.24
N ASN A 679 -24.59 -26.85 -11.36
CA ASN A 679 -25.46 -26.94 -12.53
C ASN A 679 -26.33 -25.66 -12.61
N ALA A 680 -26.60 -25.17 -13.82
CA ALA A 680 -27.47 -24.03 -14.10
C ALA A 680 -28.89 -24.17 -13.52
N ASP A 681 -29.36 -25.38 -13.26
CA ASP A 681 -30.66 -25.65 -12.63
C ASP A 681 -30.63 -25.65 -11.10
N ASN A 682 -29.45 -25.61 -10.47
CA ASN A 682 -29.32 -25.52 -9.02
C ASN A 682 -29.55 -24.08 -8.56
N SER A 683 -30.79 -23.73 -8.21
CA SER A 683 -31.16 -22.37 -7.80
C SER A 683 -30.53 -21.88 -6.49
N GLU A 684 -29.96 -22.77 -5.66
CA GLU A 684 -29.24 -22.39 -4.44
C GLU A 684 -27.84 -21.84 -4.75
N LYS A 685 -27.16 -22.42 -5.75
CA LYS A 685 -25.78 -22.08 -6.11
C LYS A 685 -25.65 -21.35 -7.46
N TRP A 686 -26.71 -21.32 -8.25
CA TRP A 686 -26.82 -20.60 -9.51
C TRP A 686 -28.00 -19.63 -9.45
N VAL A 687 -27.69 -18.37 -9.16
CA VAL A 687 -28.69 -17.32 -8.93
C VAL A 687 -28.94 -16.56 -10.22
N ASP A 688 -30.19 -16.61 -10.69
CA ASP A 688 -30.62 -15.85 -11.87
C ASP A 688 -30.64 -14.34 -11.61
N ILE A 689 -30.21 -13.59 -12.62
CA ILE A 689 -30.28 -12.12 -12.65
C ILE A 689 -30.98 -11.65 -13.93
N ASN A 690 -32.28 -11.45 -13.83
CA ASN A 690 -33.10 -10.89 -14.90
C ASN A 690 -33.11 -9.36 -14.83
N PHE A 691 -32.01 -8.73 -15.25
CA PHE A 691 -31.94 -7.27 -15.41
C PHE A 691 -32.50 -6.88 -16.78
N LYS A 692 -33.44 -5.93 -16.80
CA LYS A 692 -33.91 -5.27 -18.03
C LYS A 692 -33.73 -3.78 -17.85
N ALA A 693 -32.97 -3.17 -18.75
CA ALA A 693 -32.82 -1.72 -18.76
C ALA A 693 -34.15 -1.05 -19.07
N ASP A 694 -34.50 -0.03 -18.30
CA ASP A 694 -35.64 0.82 -18.61
C ASP A 694 -35.24 1.82 -19.70
N SER A 695 -35.86 1.70 -20.87
CA SER A 695 -35.58 2.55 -22.03
C SER A 695 -35.96 4.02 -21.82
N VAL A 696 -36.79 4.32 -20.82
CA VAL A 696 -37.23 5.68 -20.49
C VAL A 696 -36.25 6.36 -19.52
N GLU A 697 -35.51 5.59 -18.73
CA GLU A 697 -34.56 6.12 -17.77
C GLU A 697 -33.17 6.35 -18.37
N GLU A 698 -32.45 7.32 -17.79
CA GLU A 698 -31.07 7.55 -18.15
C GLU A 698 -30.17 6.36 -17.77
N ASN A 699 -29.06 6.20 -18.51
CA ASN A 699 -28.09 5.11 -18.29
C ASN A 699 -27.55 5.06 -16.85
N HIS A 700 -27.42 6.21 -16.19
CA HIS A 700 -26.92 6.27 -14.82
C HIS A 700 -27.89 5.61 -13.81
N THR A 701 -29.21 5.78 -14.01
CA THR A 701 -30.24 5.13 -13.17
C THR A 701 -30.25 3.62 -13.39
N ASN A 702 -30.16 3.19 -14.65
CA ASN A 702 -30.05 1.78 -15.02
C ASN A 702 -28.78 1.13 -14.42
N ALA A 703 -27.64 1.82 -14.43
CA ALA A 703 -26.40 1.36 -13.78
C ALA A 703 -26.56 1.13 -12.28
N LEU A 704 -27.21 2.05 -11.56
CA LEU A 704 -27.48 1.90 -10.14
C LEU A 704 -28.46 0.76 -9.83
N LYS A 705 -29.49 0.57 -10.66
CA LYS A 705 -30.43 -0.56 -10.55
C LYS A 705 -29.72 -1.90 -10.74
N LEU A 706 -28.89 -2.02 -11.77
CA LEU A 706 -28.07 -3.20 -12.03
C LEU A 706 -27.15 -3.52 -10.84
N ALA A 707 -26.42 -2.52 -10.36
CA ALA A 707 -25.52 -2.67 -9.22
C ALA A 707 -26.26 -3.16 -7.96
N ARG A 708 -27.40 -2.54 -7.63
CA ARG A 708 -28.24 -2.95 -6.50
C ARG A 708 -28.72 -4.40 -6.64
N LEU A 709 -29.16 -4.78 -7.83
CA LEU A 709 -29.62 -6.14 -8.11
C LEU A 709 -28.50 -7.16 -7.87
N ILE A 710 -27.31 -6.94 -8.43
CA ILE A 710 -26.13 -7.79 -8.20
C ILE A 710 -25.82 -7.88 -6.70
N THR A 711 -25.75 -6.75 -6.00
CA THR A 711 -25.43 -6.73 -4.56
C THR A 711 -26.48 -7.44 -3.70
N SER A 712 -27.77 -7.36 -4.06
CA SER A 712 -28.83 -8.08 -3.35
C SER A 712 -28.69 -9.60 -3.49
N ARG A 713 -28.24 -10.09 -4.65
CA ARG A 713 -27.96 -11.51 -4.86
C ARG A 713 -26.75 -11.98 -4.08
N ILE A 714 -25.70 -11.16 -4.02
CA ILE A 714 -24.52 -11.44 -3.19
C ILE A 714 -24.91 -11.50 -1.71
N GLU A 715 -25.76 -10.58 -1.23
CA GLU A 715 -26.23 -10.58 0.15
C GLU A 715 -27.09 -11.81 0.48
N GLN A 716 -27.96 -12.22 -0.45
CA GLN A 716 -28.73 -13.47 -0.32
C GLN A 716 -27.79 -14.68 -0.17
N LEU A 717 -26.75 -14.76 -1.00
CA LEU A 717 -25.76 -15.83 -0.93
C LEU A 717 -24.94 -15.79 0.36
N ALA A 718 -24.46 -14.61 0.77
CA ALA A 718 -23.64 -14.43 1.97
C ALA A 718 -24.32 -14.94 3.26
N ASN A 719 -25.65 -14.95 3.31
CA ASN A 719 -26.42 -15.46 4.45
C ASN A 719 -26.53 -17.01 4.48
N THR A 720 -26.06 -17.71 3.45
CA THR A 720 -25.96 -19.18 3.42
C THR A 720 -24.60 -19.63 3.95
N GLN A 721 -24.54 -20.78 4.64
CA GLN A 721 -23.26 -21.29 5.17
C GLN A 721 -22.33 -21.73 4.03
N SER A 722 -21.08 -21.23 4.06
CA SER A 722 -19.97 -21.63 3.18
C SER A 722 -20.10 -21.23 1.70
N VAL A 723 -20.21 -19.93 1.42
CA VAL A 723 -20.08 -19.41 0.05
C VAL A 723 -18.62 -19.44 -0.39
N GLY A 724 -18.31 -20.23 -1.42
CA GLY A 724 -17.01 -20.16 -2.09
C GLY A 724 -16.91 -18.94 -3.03
N PRO A 725 -15.98 -18.93 -4.00
CA PRO A 725 -15.88 -17.83 -4.94
C PRO A 725 -17.19 -17.64 -5.74
N VAL A 726 -17.72 -16.41 -5.73
CA VAL A 726 -18.92 -16.04 -6.50
C VAL A 726 -18.52 -15.53 -7.88
N VAL A 727 -18.91 -16.25 -8.93
CA VAL A 727 -18.76 -15.86 -10.33
C VAL A 727 -19.90 -14.94 -10.72
N ILE A 728 -19.59 -13.77 -11.28
CA ILE A 728 -20.60 -12.82 -11.76
C ILE A 728 -20.40 -12.65 -13.26
N PHE A 729 -21.39 -13.04 -14.03
CA PHE A 729 -21.36 -12.89 -15.48
C PHE A 729 -21.84 -11.50 -15.90
N ILE A 730 -21.06 -10.84 -16.76
CA ILE A 730 -21.35 -9.52 -17.30
C ILE A 730 -21.57 -9.66 -18.82
N PRO A 731 -22.83 -9.67 -19.28
CA PRO A 731 -23.14 -9.71 -20.71
C PRO A 731 -22.83 -8.39 -21.41
N ASN A 732 -22.60 -8.43 -22.72
CA ASN A 732 -22.22 -7.27 -23.53
C ASN A 732 -23.30 -6.18 -23.52
N GLU A 733 -24.58 -6.54 -23.33
CA GLU A 733 -25.69 -5.59 -23.19
C GLU A 733 -25.58 -4.67 -21.96
N TRP A 734 -24.79 -5.02 -20.94
CA TRP A 734 -24.60 -4.19 -19.75
C TRP A 734 -23.46 -3.18 -19.88
N GLN A 735 -22.67 -3.25 -20.96
CA GLN A 735 -21.54 -2.36 -21.19
C GLN A 735 -21.87 -0.85 -21.02
N PRO A 736 -23.05 -0.33 -21.46
CA PRO A 736 -23.43 1.07 -21.23
C PRO A 736 -23.64 1.46 -19.76
N PHE A 737 -23.82 0.47 -18.88
CA PHE A 737 -24.13 0.63 -17.46
C PHE A 737 -22.96 0.31 -16.53
N GLU A 738 -21.81 -0.09 -17.08
CA GLU A 738 -20.62 -0.41 -16.29
C GLU A 738 -20.00 0.84 -15.64
N ASN A 739 -20.07 2.00 -16.31
CA ASN A 739 -19.45 3.23 -15.83
C ASN A 739 -20.28 4.46 -16.23
N TYR A 740 -20.33 5.47 -15.36
CA TYR A 740 -20.86 6.79 -15.72
C TYR A 740 -20.19 7.92 -14.96
N THR A 741 -20.31 9.14 -15.50
CA THR A 741 -19.99 10.37 -14.79
C THR A 741 -21.17 11.32 -14.95
N ASN A 742 -21.85 11.66 -13.85
CA ASN A 742 -23.05 12.50 -13.87
C ASN A 742 -22.98 13.54 -12.73
N GLN A 743 -23.14 14.83 -13.04
CA GLN A 743 -23.16 15.92 -12.04
C GLN A 743 -22.02 15.88 -11.00
N GLY A 744 -20.82 15.42 -11.39
CA GLY A 744 -19.66 15.30 -10.49
C GLY A 744 -19.56 13.97 -9.72
N GLU A 745 -20.55 13.09 -9.82
CA GLU A 745 -20.48 11.70 -9.36
C GLU A 745 -19.79 10.83 -10.42
N THR A 746 -18.88 9.96 -10.00
CA THR A 746 -18.22 8.94 -10.84
C THR A 746 -18.56 7.56 -10.31
N PHE A 747 -19.03 6.67 -11.17
CA PHE A 747 -19.40 5.29 -10.83
C PHE A 747 -18.68 4.28 -11.71
N ASP A 748 -18.26 3.18 -11.09
CA ASP A 748 -17.69 1.99 -11.73
C ASP A 748 -18.31 0.74 -11.10
N LEU A 749 -18.98 -0.09 -11.92
CA LEU A 749 -19.72 -1.27 -11.49
C LEU A 749 -18.80 -2.32 -10.85
N HIS A 750 -17.60 -2.51 -11.40
CA HIS A 750 -16.63 -3.46 -10.89
C HIS A 750 -16.18 -3.06 -9.48
N ASP A 751 -15.74 -1.81 -9.30
CA ASP A 751 -15.27 -1.31 -8.02
C ASP A 751 -16.41 -1.30 -6.98
N TYR A 752 -17.64 -0.97 -7.39
CA TYR A 752 -18.83 -1.01 -6.51
C TYR A 752 -19.16 -2.42 -6.01
N VAL A 753 -19.24 -3.39 -6.92
CA VAL A 753 -19.53 -4.80 -6.57
C VAL A 753 -18.42 -5.37 -5.70
N LYS A 754 -17.14 -5.09 -6.02
CA LYS A 754 -15.99 -5.53 -5.22
C LYS A 754 -16.01 -4.96 -3.81
N ALA A 755 -16.23 -3.65 -3.66
CA ALA A 755 -16.35 -3.00 -2.36
C ALA A 755 -17.47 -3.64 -1.51
N PHE A 756 -18.67 -3.79 -2.08
CA PHE A 756 -19.79 -4.40 -1.38
C PHE A 756 -19.49 -5.85 -0.96
N SER A 757 -18.98 -6.67 -1.87
CA SER A 757 -18.69 -8.09 -1.61
C SER A 757 -17.67 -8.27 -0.49
N ALA A 758 -16.62 -7.46 -0.51
CA ALA A 758 -15.59 -7.50 0.53
C ALA A 758 -16.13 -7.10 1.91
N SER A 759 -17.06 -6.13 1.97
CA SER A 759 -17.74 -5.77 3.24
C SER A 759 -18.55 -6.92 3.85
N LYS A 760 -18.95 -7.89 3.01
CA LYS A 760 -19.65 -9.12 3.38
C LYS A 760 -18.73 -10.33 3.53
N GLY A 761 -17.42 -10.18 3.34
CA GLY A 761 -16.46 -11.29 3.40
C GLY A 761 -16.57 -12.26 2.23
N VAL A 762 -17.16 -11.85 1.09
CA VAL A 762 -17.36 -12.70 -0.10
C VAL A 762 -16.34 -12.36 -1.18
N THR A 763 -15.64 -13.37 -1.68
CA THR A 763 -14.77 -13.22 -2.86
C THR A 763 -15.58 -13.29 -4.16
N THR A 764 -15.32 -12.39 -5.10
CA THR A 764 -15.98 -12.36 -6.40
C THR A 764 -15.02 -12.43 -7.59
N GLN A 765 -15.46 -13.07 -8.66
CA GLN A 765 -14.81 -13.10 -9.97
C GLN A 765 -15.80 -12.66 -11.04
N LEU A 766 -15.58 -11.50 -11.64
CA LEU A 766 -16.38 -11.03 -12.76
C LEU A 766 -15.84 -11.66 -14.05
N ILE A 767 -16.72 -12.15 -14.92
CA ILE A 767 -16.39 -12.70 -16.23
C ILE A 767 -17.26 -11.99 -17.28
N ARG A 768 -16.62 -11.39 -18.29
CA ARG A 768 -17.32 -10.72 -19.38
C ARG A 768 -17.63 -11.70 -20.50
N GLU A 769 -18.75 -11.48 -21.20
CA GLU A 769 -19.18 -12.31 -22.32
C GLU A 769 -18.10 -12.47 -23.41
N GLU A 770 -17.35 -11.42 -23.73
CA GLU A 770 -16.23 -11.45 -24.68
C GLU A 770 -15.15 -12.50 -24.35
N THR A 771 -15.00 -12.87 -23.07
CA THR A 771 -14.00 -13.85 -22.62
C THR A 771 -14.37 -15.28 -23.03
N LEU A 772 -15.67 -15.57 -23.20
CA LEU A 772 -16.15 -16.93 -23.50
C LEU A 772 -15.71 -17.38 -24.90
N ASP A 773 -15.60 -16.44 -25.84
CA ASP A 773 -15.31 -16.70 -27.25
C ASP A 773 -13.83 -16.42 -27.61
N ASP A 774 -12.99 -16.03 -26.65
CA ASP A 774 -11.58 -15.73 -26.88
C ASP A 774 -10.78 -17.02 -27.21
N LYS A 775 -9.86 -16.89 -28.17
CA LYS A 775 -9.02 -17.99 -28.70
C LYS A 775 -7.88 -18.36 -27.75
N LEU A 776 -7.51 -17.51 -26.80
CA LEU A 776 -6.42 -17.75 -25.85
C LEU A 776 -6.83 -18.69 -24.71
N LYS A 777 -7.50 -19.81 -25.03
CA LYS A 777 -8.12 -20.73 -24.06
C LYS A 777 -7.14 -21.19 -22.96
N CYS A 778 -5.96 -21.68 -23.34
CA CYS A 778 -4.94 -22.11 -22.38
C CYS A 778 -4.57 -21.02 -21.36
N GLN A 779 -4.37 -19.78 -21.82
CA GLN A 779 -4.05 -18.66 -20.94
C GLN A 779 -5.25 -18.32 -20.04
N ILE A 780 -6.46 -18.26 -20.60
CA ILE A 780 -7.67 -17.94 -19.85
C ILE A 780 -7.89 -18.95 -18.71
N TYR A 781 -7.81 -20.25 -18.99
CA TYR A 781 -8.02 -21.28 -17.98
C TYR A 781 -6.91 -21.33 -16.93
N TRP A 782 -5.65 -21.08 -17.29
CA TRP A 782 -4.59 -20.90 -16.30
C TRP A 782 -4.90 -19.75 -15.32
N TRP A 783 -5.29 -18.57 -15.83
CA TRP A 783 -5.52 -17.38 -15.00
C TRP A 783 -6.79 -17.52 -14.16
N LEU A 784 -7.87 -18.06 -14.73
CA LEU A 784 -9.10 -18.35 -14.00
C LEU A 784 -8.87 -19.40 -12.91
N SER A 785 -8.11 -20.46 -13.19
CA SER A 785 -7.82 -21.51 -12.21
C SER A 785 -7.08 -20.95 -10.99
N LEU A 786 -6.07 -20.10 -11.19
CA LEU A 786 -5.37 -19.43 -10.09
C LEU A 786 -6.30 -18.51 -9.32
N SER A 787 -7.10 -17.71 -10.04
CA SER A 787 -8.04 -16.79 -9.41
C SER A 787 -8.99 -17.54 -8.47
N PHE A 788 -9.61 -18.63 -8.92
CA PHE A 788 -10.51 -19.43 -8.08
C PHE A 788 -9.80 -20.11 -6.91
N TYR A 789 -8.57 -20.58 -7.12
CA TYR A 789 -7.76 -21.16 -6.06
C TYR A 789 -7.47 -20.13 -4.95
N VAL A 790 -6.94 -18.97 -5.32
CA VAL A 790 -6.55 -17.90 -4.39
C VAL A 790 -7.78 -17.28 -3.71
N LYS A 791 -8.87 -17.08 -4.45
CA LYS A 791 -10.15 -16.58 -3.90
C LYS A 791 -10.84 -17.58 -2.98
N SER A 792 -10.43 -18.84 -2.99
CA SER A 792 -10.82 -19.81 -1.95
C SER A 792 -9.97 -19.70 -0.68
N LEU A 793 -9.27 -18.57 -0.48
CA LEU A 793 -8.36 -18.28 0.63
C LEU A 793 -7.15 -19.23 0.71
N ARG A 794 -6.69 -19.75 -0.43
CA ARG A 794 -5.54 -20.65 -0.53
C ARG A 794 -4.27 -19.95 -0.99
N THR A 795 -3.13 -20.61 -0.80
CA THR A 795 -1.78 -20.09 -1.07
C THR A 795 -1.05 -21.00 -2.06
N PRO A 796 -0.99 -20.62 -3.34
CA PRO A 796 -0.45 -21.50 -4.38
C PRO A 796 1.08 -21.67 -4.28
N TRP A 797 1.80 -20.60 -3.93
CA TRP A 797 3.26 -20.60 -3.75
C TRP A 797 3.70 -19.46 -2.83
N LEU A 798 4.95 -19.52 -2.35
CA LEU A 798 5.59 -18.50 -1.52
C LEU A 798 6.96 -18.09 -2.10
N LEU A 799 7.51 -16.93 -1.72
CA LEU A 799 8.90 -16.58 -2.07
C LEU A 799 9.90 -17.34 -1.20
N TYR A 800 10.98 -17.81 -1.82
CA TYR A 800 12.14 -18.39 -1.13
C TYR A 800 13.18 -17.32 -0.77
N GLY A 801 13.90 -17.55 0.34
CA GLY A 801 15.20 -16.92 0.59
C GLY A 801 15.18 -15.47 1.09
N GLN A 802 14.06 -15.04 1.70
CA GLN A 802 13.95 -13.73 2.33
C GLN A 802 14.31 -13.79 3.82
N GLU A 803 14.64 -12.64 4.41
CA GLU A 803 14.89 -12.53 5.86
C GLU A 803 13.61 -12.83 6.65
N LYS A 804 13.62 -13.88 7.48
CA LYS A 804 12.43 -14.41 8.18
C LYS A 804 11.74 -13.40 9.12
N ASN A 805 12.48 -12.43 9.65
CA ASN A 805 11.96 -11.44 10.59
C ASN A 805 11.65 -10.09 9.93
N THR A 806 11.58 -10.07 8.59
CA THR A 806 11.26 -8.88 7.80
C THR A 806 9.81 -8.95 7.32
N ALA A 807 9.13 -7.82 7.38
CA ALA A 807 7.82 -7.66 6.78
C ALA A 807 7.77 -6.39 5.93
N TYR A 808 6.83 -6.36 4.98
CA TYR A 808 6.69 -5.24 4.04
C TYR A 808 5.35 -4.55 4.22
N ALA A 809 5.31 -3.25 3.98
CA ALA A 809 4.08 -2.48 3.89
C ALA A 809 4.07 -1.65 2.61
N GLY A 810 2.93 -1.64 1.92
CA GLY A 810 2.67 -0.73 0.80
C GLY A 810 1.78 0.42 1.22
N ILE A 811 2.07 1.62 0.71
CA ILE A 811 1.20 2.79 0.86
C ILE A 811 0.50 3.11 -0.46
N GLY A 812 -0.82 3.14 -0.43
CA GLY A 812 -1.67 3.64 -1.53
C GLY A 812 -2.51 4.82 -1.07
N TYR A 813 -2.79 5.75 -1.98
CA TYR A 813 -3.67 6.89 -1.72
C TYR A 813 -4.77 6.99 -2.76
N SER A 814 -5.94 7.42 -2.33
CA SER A 814 -7.07 7.76 -3.20
C SER A 814 -7.65 9.11 -2.79
N ILE A 815 -7.87 9.97 -3.77
CA ILE A 815 -8.42 11.31 -3.56
C ILE A 815 -9.80 11.36 -4.19
N SER A 816 -10.79 11.78 -3.41
CA SER A 816 -12.14 12.06 -3.91
C SER A 816 -12.44 13.54 -3.86
N HIS A 817 -12.99 14.05 -4.96
CA HIS A 817 -13.41 15.44 -5.10
C HIS A 817 -14.93 15.49 -4.96
N ARG A 818 -15.47 16.41 -4.14
CA ARG A 818 -16.90 16.67 -3.99
C ARG A 818 -17.22 18.09 -4.46
N GLY A 819 -17.34 18.29 -5.78
CA GLY A 819 -17.63 19.60 -6.36
C GLY A 819 -16.63 20.68 -5.88
N ASP A 820 -17.13 21.83 -5.46
CA ASP A 820 -16.34 22.98 -4.95
C ASP A 820 -15.87 22.86 -3.49
N LYS A 821 -16.07 21.72 -2.79
CA LYS A 821 -15.66 21.55 -1.38
C LYS A 821 -14.88 20.27 -1.07
N SER A 822 -13.95 20.44 -0.12
CA SER A 822 -13.13 19.47 0.64
C SER A 822 -12.82 18.13 -0.05
N GLU A 823 -11.58 18.00 -0.49
CA GLU A 823 -11.01 16.72 -0.91
C GLU A 823 -10.96 15.75 0.28
N ILE A 824 -11.36 14.49 0.06
CA ILE A 824 -11.15 13.43 1.05
C ILE A 824 -10.01 12.56 0.53
N VAL A 825 -8.96 12.44 1.33
CA VAL A 825 -7.82 11.57 1.06
C VAL A 825 -7.94 10.32 1.94
N ILE A 826 -7.94 9.16 1.29
CA ILE A 826 -7.95 7.85 1.96
C ILE A 826 -6.58 7.21 1.73
N GLY A 827 -5.92 6.87 2.83
CA GLY A 827 -4.70 6.07 2.86
C GLY A 827 -5.02 4.58 2.99
N CYS A 828 -4.26 3.76 2.28
CA CYS A 828 -4.28 2.30 2.40
C CYS A 828 -2.91 1.82 2.91
N SER A 829 -2.92 1.05 4.00
CA SER A 829 -1.78 0.29 4.48
C SER A 829 -2.02 -1.18 4.17
N HIS A 830 -1.22 -1.81 3.30
CA HIS A 830 -1.30 -3.25 3.03
C HIS A 830 0.01 -3.93 3.41
N ILE A 831 -0.07 -4.94 4.29
CA ILE A 831 1.10 -5.64 4.82
C ILE A 831 1.34 -7.00 4.16
N TYR A 832 2.62 -7.38 4.11
CA TYR A 832 3.11 -8.64 3.56
C TYR A 832 4.12 -9.26 4.52
N ASP A 833 4.14 -10.59 4.59
CA ASP A 833 5.16 -11.32 5.35
C ASP A 833 6.51 -11.40 4.59
N SER A 834 7.51 -12.03 5.23
CA SER A 834 8.82 -12.27 4.63
C SER A 834 8.76 -13.06 3.33
N ASN A 835 7.76 -13.94 3.18
CA ASN A 835 7.60 -14.81 2.02
C ASN A 835 6.77 -14.15 0.90
N GLY A 836 6.43 -12.87 1.04
CA GLY A 836 5.69 -12.09 0.06
C GLY A 836 4.21 -12.46 -0.02
N GLN A 837 3.66 -13.19 0.96
CA GLN A 837 2.22 -13.40 1.09
C GLN A 837 1.57 -12.09 1.53
N GLY A 838 0.63 -11.59 0.73
CA GLY A 838 -0.24 -10.49 1.16
C GLY A 838 -1.12 -10.95 2.31
N LEU A 839 -1.17 -10.17 3.38
CA LEU A 839 -1.93 -10.50 4.58
C LEU A 839 -3.21 -9.65 4.62
N LYS A 840 -3.26 -8.69 5.55
CA LYS A 840 -4.38 -7.78 5.73
C LYS A 840 -4.02 -6.38 5.26
N TYR A 841 -5.05 -5.60 4.93
CA TYR A 841 -4.91 -4.17 4.73
C TYR A 841 -5.86 -3.39 5.64
N ARG A 842 -5.60 -2.10 5.82
CA ARG A 842 -6.49 -1.15 6.49
C ARG A 842 -6.62 0.13 5.67
N LEU A 843 -7.85 0.67 5.62
CA LEU A 843 -8.15 1.99 5.06
C LEU A 843 -8.34 3.00 6.18
N SER A 844 -7.81 4.20 6.00
CA SER A 844 -7.95 5.28 6.96
C SER A 844 -8.08 6.60 6.22
N LYS A 845 -9.04 7.41 6.64
CA LYS A 845 -9.12 8.81 6.22
C LYS A 845 -7.97 9.59 6.83
N ILE A 846 -7.42 10.50 6.03
CA ILE A 846 -6.32 11.38 6.41
C ILE A 846 -6.89 12.79 6.57
N ASP A 847 -6.77 13.35 7.77
CA ASP A 847 -7.34 14.66 8.08
C ASP A 847 -6.35 15.80 7.78
N ASN A 848 -5.09 15.67 8.19
CA ASN A 848 -4.06 16.70 8.03
C ASN A 848 -2.97 16.32 7.01
N TYR A 849 -3.21 16.68 5.76
CA TYR A 849 -2.28 16.49 4.65
C TYR A 849 -2.06 17.79 3.87
N PHE A 850 -1.01 17.82 3.06
CA PHE A 850 -0.88 18.81 1.99
C PHE A 850 -0.77 18.12 0.64
N LEU A 851 -1.32 18.76 -0.40
CA LEU A 851 -1.15 18.31 -1.78
C LEU A 851 0.01 19.05 -2.44
N ASP A 852 0.82 18.32 -3.20
CA ASP A 852 1.71 18.98 -4.15
C ASP A 852 0.98 19.46 -5.41
N ASN A 853 1.70 20.11 -6.31
CA ASN A 853 1.16 20.61 -7.58
C ASN A 853 0.63 19.50 -8.52
N GLN A 854 0.91 18.23 -8.23
CA GLN A 854 0.42 17.07 -8.98
C GLN A 854 -0.73 16.39 -8.25
N ASN A 855 -1.28 17.02 -7.20
CA ASN A 855 -2.29 16.48 -6.31
C ASN A 855 -1.87 15.17 -5.62
N ASN A 856 -0.58 14.99 -5.32
CA ASN A 856 -0.14 13.90 -4.47
C ASN A 856 -0.25 14.30 -2.99
N PRO A 857 -0.83 13.45 -2.13
CA PRO A 857 -0.93 13.75 -0.71
C PRO A 857 0.36 13.40 0.03
N TYR A 858 0.75 14.28 0.95
CA TYR A 858 1.83 14.07 1.90
C TYR A 858 1.32 14.26 3.32
N LEU A 859 1.71 13.35 4.20
CA LEU A 859 1.26 13.34 5.57
C LEU A 859 2.05 14.35 6.41
N SER A 860 1.37 15.01 7.34
CA SER A 860 2.06 15.67 8.46
C SER A 860 2.71 14.62 9.36
N PHE A 861 3.63 15.04 10.24
CA PHE A 861 4.23 14.15 11.25
C PHE A 861 3.17 13.35 12.03
N LYS A 862 2.08 14.01 12.42
CA LYS A 862 0.99 13.42 13.22
C LYS A 862 0.26 12.31 12.46
N GLU A 863 -0.07 12.53 11.19
CA GLU A 863 -0.72 11.53 10.34
C GLU A 863 0.23 10.37 10.03
N ALA A 864 1.50 10.67 9.77
CA ALA A 864 2.54 9.66 9.55
C ALA A 864 2.79 8.78 10.79
N PHE A 865 2.72 9.36 11.99
CA PHE A 865 2.78 8.61 13.24
C PHE A 865 1.61 7.64 13.39
N GLN A 866 0.38 8.11 13.14
CA GLN A 866 -0.82 7.27 13.16
C GLN A 866 -0.76 6.16 12.11
N PHE A 867 -0.22 6.46 10.93
CA PHE A 867 0.04 5.49 9.89
C PHE A 867 0.99 4.39 10.36
N GLY A 868 2.07 4.75 11.07
CA GLY A 868 2.97 3.78 11.71
C GLY A 868 2.27 2.90 12.76
N VAL A 869 1.34 3.47 13.55
CA VAL A 869 0.56 2.70 14.55
C VAL A 869 -0.32 1.68 13.84
N SER A 870 -1.00 2.10 12.77
CA SER A 870 -1.85 1.24 11.96
C SER A 870 -1.07 0.05 11.36
N ILE A 871 0.14 0.29 10.85
CA ILE A 871 1.03 -0.77 10.36
C ILE A 871 1.40 -1.76 11.46
N HIS A 872 1.80 -1.26 12.64
CA HIS A 872 2.14 -2.11 13.78
C HIS A 872 0.96 -2.99 14.20
N GLU A 873 -0.23 -2.40 14.33
CA GLU A 873 -1.45 -3.15 14.67
C GLU A 873 -1.80 -4.19 13.61
N LEU A 874 -1.63 -3.89 12.31
CA LEU A 874 -1.85 -4.85 11.24
C LEU A 874 -0.90 -6.05 11.34
N PHE A 875 0.38 -5.82 11.65
CA PHE A 875 1.34 -6.92 11.87
C PHE A 875 0.92 -7.75 13.08
N TYR A 876 0.56 -7.08 14.19
CA TYR A 876 0.06 -7.76 15.37
C TYR A 876 -1.21 -8.58 15.05
N GLN A 877 -2.14 -8.09 14.25
CA GLN A 877 -3.40 -8.77 13.91
C GLN A 877 -3.26 -9.91 12.88
N SER A 878 -2.10 -10.03 12.22
CA SER A 878 -1.93 -10.93 11.07
C SER A 878 -0.81 -11.95 11.25
N MET A 879 0.20 -11.62 12.05
CA MET A 879 1.39 -12.44 12.26
C MET A 879 1.44 -12.97 13.68
N ASP A 880 2.06 -14.14 13.83
CA ASP A 880 2.31 -14.75 15.15
C ASP A 880 3.24 -13.87 16.00
N LYS A 881 4.33 -13.37 15.40
CA LYS A 881 5.28 -12.44 16.02
C LYS A 881 5.39 -11.15 15.20
N VAL A 882 5.54 -10.02 15.89
CA VAL A 882 5.84 -8.71 15.29
C VAL A 882 7.23 -8.75 14.61
N PRO A 883 7.39 -8.19 13.39
CA PRO A 883 8.66 -8.22 12.67
C PRO A 883 9.75 -7.40 13.35
N GLU A 884 11.02 -7.80 13.14
CA GLU A 884 12.18 -7.05 13.62
C GLU A 884 12.59 -5.94 12.64
N ARG A 885 12.29 -6.14 11.35
CA ARG A 885 12.53 -5.19 10.26
C ARG A 885 11.27 -4.93 9.45
N VAL A 886 10.99 -3.66 9.15
CA VAL A 886 9.86 -3.25 8.31
C VAL A 886 10.34 -2.43 7.13
N VAL A 887 9.92 -2.83 5.93
CA VAL A 887 10.22 -2.12 4.68
C VAL A 887 8.94 -1.52 4.13
N ILE A 888 8.93 -0.20 3.93
CA ILE A 888 7.75 0.52 3.45
C ILE A 888 7.98 1.04 2.03
N HIS A 889 7.10 0.63 1.12
CA HIS A 889 7.11 1.02 -0.28
C HIS A 889 6.07 2.11 -0.58
N LYS A 890 6.51 3.20 -1.21
CA LYS A 890 5.66 4.34 -1.64
C LYS A 890 6.02 4.76 -3.08
N ARG A 891 5.08 5.33 -3.84
CA ARG A 891 5.35 5.85 -5.20
C ARG A 891 5.83 7.30 -5.25
N THR A 892 5.59 8.06 -4.18
CA THR A 892 6.00 9.45 -4.04
C THR A 892 7.10 9.55 -2.99
N LYS A 893 7.82 10.67 -2.97
CA LYS A 893 8.85 10.93 -1.97
C LYS A 893 8.31 10.86 -0.55
N PHE A 894 9.17 10.50 0.40
CA PHE A 894 8.87 10.69 1.82
C PHE A 894 9.32 12.09 2.24
N THR A 895 8.45 12.86 2.88
CA THR A 895 8.83 14.14 3.52
C THR A 895 9.55 13.89 4.84
N GLU A 896 10.24 14.89 5.37
CA GLU A 896 10.87 14.80 6.70
C GLU A 896 9.83 14.48 7.78
N ASP A 897 8.69 15.15 7.75
CA ASP A 897 7.53 14.87 8.59
C ASP A 897 7.08 13.40 8.52
N GLU A 898 6.96 12.85 7.31
CA GLU A 898 6.57 11.45 7.10
C GLU A 898 7.59 10.48 7.70
N ILE A 899 8.88 10.73 7.43
CA ILE A 899 9.97 9.89 7.92
C ILE A 899 9.99 9.89 9.44
N ASN A 900 9.94 11.08 10.05
CA ASN A 900 9.98 11.25 11.50
C ASN A 900 8.75 10.63 12.18
N GLY A 901 7.55 10.83 11.63
CA GLY A 901 6.31 10.28 12.20
C GLY A 901 6.29 8.75 12.16
N ILE A 902 6.59 8.15 11.01
CA ILE A 902 6.64 6.69 10.84
C ILE A 902 7.71 6.07 11.75
N LYS A 903 8.93 6.65 11.74
CA LYS A 903 10.05 6.18 12.58
C LYS A 903 9.68 6.22 14.05
N ALA A 904 9.17 7.36 14.54
CA ALA A 904 8.84 7.52 15.96
C ALA A 904 7.79 6.49 16.42
N SER A 905 6.80 6.21 15.58
CA SER A 905 5.74 5.24 15.87
C SER A 905 6.29 3.80 15.91
N LEU A 906 6.95 3.34 14.85
CA LEU A 906 7.47 1.98 14.78
C LEU A 906 8.57 1.71 15.82
N ASN A 907 9.45 2.69 16.09
CA ASN A 907 10.46 2.56 17.13
C ASN A 907 9.85 2.40 18.52
N LYS A 908 8.80 3.17 18.85
CA LYS A 908 8.08 3.01 20.13
C LYS A 908 7.45 1.62 20.25
N ALA A 909 7.07 1.00 19.13
CA ALA A 909 6.50 -0.34 19.09
C ALA A 909 7.57 -1.46 19.15
N GLY A 910 8.85 -1.11 19.30
CA GLY A 910 9.97 -2.06 19.37
C GLY A 910 10.55 -2.46 18.01
N ILE A 911 10.05 -1.91 16.90
CA ILE A 911 10.54 -2.17 15.54
C ILE A 911 11.61 -1.15 15.20
N LYS A 912 12.88 -1.53 15.34
CA LYS A 912 14.02 -0.60 15.18
C LYS A 912 14.60 -0.55 13.77
N LYS A 913 14.45 -1.61 12.98
CA LYS A 913 14.98 -1.66 11.61
C LYS A 913 13.90 -1.25 10.62
N ILE A 914 14.01 -0.06 10.06
CA ILE A 914 13.00 0.50 9.17
C ILE A 914 13.68 0.96 7.88
N ASP A 915 13.16 0.53 6.72
CA ASP A 915 13.55 1.05 5.42
C ASP A 915 12.37 1.77 4.75
N LEU A 916 12.57 3.03 4.35
CA LEU A 916 11.58 3.82 3.63
C LEU A 916 12.04 4.01 2.19
N ILE A 917 11.40 3.27 1.26
CA ILE A 917 11.84 3.15 -0.13
C ILE A 917 10.76 3.70 -1.07
N GLU A 918 11.15 4.70 -1.86
CA GLU A 918 10.35 5.21 -2.97
C GLU A 918 10.63 4.41 -4.24
N ILE A 919 9.57 4.00 -4.94
CA ILE A 919 9.63 3.23 -6.19
C ILE A 919 8.77 3.91 -7.25
N ASN A 920 9.41 4.34 -8.34
CA ASN A 920 8.71 4.94 -9.49
C ASN A 920 9.33 4.47 -10.82
N TYR A 921 8.69 4.75 -11.96
CA TYR A 921 9.30 4.50 -13.26
C TYR A 921 10.32 5.59 -13.58
N GLU A 922 11.47 5.21 -14.12
CA GLU A 922 12.41 6.17 -14.70
C GLU A 922 11.93 6.57 -16.10
N ALA A 923 11.71 7.85 -16.34
CA ALA A 923 11.16 8.33 -17.62
C ALA A 923 12.25 8.57 -18.68
N ASP A 924 13.45 8.98 -18.24
CA ASP A 924 14.45 9.59 -19.11
C ASP A 924 15.54 8.60 -19.50
N ALA A 925 16.06 7.83 -18.55
CA ALA A 925 17.16 6.90 -18.82
C ALA A 925 16.64 5.60 -19.47
N ARG A 926 17.07 5.32 -20.69
CA ARG A 926 16.81 4.08 -21.43
C ARG A 926 18.11 3.41 -21.82
N PHE A 927 18.12 2.09 -21.79
CA PHE A 927 19.30 1.31 -22.10
C PHE A 927 18.96 0.15 -23.04
N LEU A 928 19.82 -0.07 -24.01
CA LEU A 928 19.79 -1.17 -24.96
C LEU A 928 20.80 -2.22 -24.51
N ALA A 929 20.42 -3.49 -24.60
CA ALA A 929 21.37 -4.57 -24.37
C ALA A 929 22.34 -4.68 -25.56
N MET A 930 23.61 -4.94 -25.27
CA MET A 930 24.63 -5.18 -26.28
C MET A 930 25.04 -6.66 -26.24
N SER A 931 25.38 -7.20 -27.41
CA SER A 931 25.95 -8.53 -27.57
C SER A 931 27.36 -8.43 -28.14
N VAL A 932 28.22 -9.38 -27.75
CA VAL A 932 29.56 -9.52 -28.32
C VAL A 932 29.52 -10.66 -29.34
N TYR A 933 29.70 -10.33 -30.62
CA TYR A 933 29.76 -11.30 -31.71
C TYR A 933 31.05 -11.12 -32.48
N GLN A 934 31.81 -12.21 -32.69
CA GLN A 934 33.13 -12.16 -33.32
C GLN A 934 34.05 -11.08 -32.69
N ASN A 935 34.04 -10.97 -31.36
CA ASN A 935 34.79 -9.97 -30.57
C ASN A 935 34.43 -8.50 -30.86
N ASN A 936 33.32 -8.23 -31.55
CA ASN A 936 32.79 -6.89 -31.78
C ASN A 936 31.50 -6.67 -30.99
N LEU A 937 31.31 -5.45 -30.50
CA LEU A 937 30.13 -5.06 -29.74
C LEU A 937 29.03 -4.57 -30.69
N GLN A 938 27.85 -5.16 -30.62
CA GLN A 938 26.68 -4.79 -31.45
C GLN A 938 25.39 -4.80 -30.62
N ILE A 939 24.32 -4.20 -31.14
CA ILE A 939 23.01 -4.20 -30.48
C ILE A 939 22.49 -5.64 -30.35
N ASP A 940 22.12 -6.07 -29.14
CA ASP A 940 21.42 -7.36 -28.94
C ASP A 940 19.99 -7.23 -29.49
N LYS A 941 19.51 -8.29 -30.13
CA LYS A 941 18.13 -8.38 -30.64
C LYS A 941 17.09 -8.40 -29.51
N PHE A 942 17.50 -8.78 -28.30
CA PHE A 942 16.64 -8.87 -27.12
C PHE A 942 16.89 -7.72 -26.14
N PRO A 943 15.87 -7.31 -25.35
CA PRO A 943 16.04 -6.26 -24.37
C PRO A 943 16.93 -6.68 -23.19
N ILE A 944 17.18 -5.72 -22.30
CA ILE A 944 17.94 -5.94 -21.06
C ILE A 944 17.36 -7.06 -20.21
N SER A 945 18.24 -7.79 -19.53
CA SER A 945 17.87 -8.85 -18.60
C SER A 945 17.18 -8.31 -17.37
N ARG A 946 16.08 -8.94 -16.99
CA ARG A 946 15.44 -8.71 -15.71
C ARG A 946 16.44 -8.98 -14.58
N GLY A 947 16.35 -8.20 -13.52
CA GLY A 947 17.29 -8.23 -12.40
C GLY A 947 18.56 -7.38 -12.57
N THR A 948 18.73 -6.72 -13.73
CA THR A 948 19.81 -5.74 -13.91
C THR A 948 19.59 -4.56 -12.97
N CYS A 949 20.62 -4.15 -12.23
CA CYS A 949 20.57 -3.06 -11.26
C CYS A 949 21.82 -2.18 -11.35
N ILE A 950 21.63 -0.86 -11.34
CA ILE A 950 22.70 0.15 -11.44
C ILE A 950 22.50 1.18 -10.33
N VAL A 951 23.53 1.43 -9.52
CA VAL A 951 23.52 2.53 -8.56
C VAL A 951 23.96 3.80 -9.27
N THR A 952 23.05 4.78 -9.33
CA THR A 952 23.25 6.02 -10.10
C THR A 952 23.67 7.18 -9.20
N ASN A 953 23.22 7.18 -7.93
CA ASN A 953 23.63 8.11 -6.90
C ASN A 953 23.69 7.41 -5.54
N LYS A 954 24.19 8.09 -4.51
CA LYS A 954 24.39 7.55 -3.15
C LYS A 954 23.17 6.84 -2.57
N HIS A 955 21.96 7.28 -2.92
CA HIS A 955 20.71 6.70 -2.42
C HIS A 955 19.71 6.40 -3.54
N THR A 956 20.18 6.31 -4.78
CA THR A 956 19.33 6.09 -5.96
C THR A 956 19.89 4.98 -6.82
N ALA A 957 19.03 4.05 -7.21
CA ALA A 957 19.36 2.97 -8.12
C ALA A 957 18.28 2.80 -9.19
N LEU A 958 18.67 2.27 -10.34
CA LEU A 958 17.79 1.79 -11.39
C LEU A 958 17.75 0.26 -11.31
N LEU A 959 16.56 -0.32 -11.35
CA LEU A 959 16.34 -1.76 -11.36
C LEU A 959 15.42 -2.15 -12.51
N TRP A 960 15.82 -3.11 -13.33
CA TRP A 960 14.97 -3.69 -14.36
C TRP A 960 14.17 -4.86 -13.78
N THR A 961 12.96 -4.56 -13.31
CA THR A 961 11.96 -5.58 -12.94
C THR A 961 11.25 -6.19 -14.16
N HIS A 962 11.36 -5.53 -15.32
CA HIS A 962 10.88 -6.01 -16.61
C HIS A 962 12.04 -6.17 -17.58
N GLY A 963 12.08 -7.29 -18.29
CA GLY A 963 13.19 -7.65 -19.18
C GLY A 963 13.19 -9.12 -19.53
N ILE A 964 14.28 -9.58 -20.16
CA ILE A 964 14.42 -10.99 -20.53
C ILE A 964 14.62 -11.89 -19.31
N VAL A 965 14.01 -13.07 -19.36
CA VAL A 965 14.16 -14.19 -18.43
C VAL A 965 14.36 -15.49 -19.24
N PRO A 966 14.81 -16.59 -18.63
CA PRO A 966 14.92 -17.88 -19.33
C PRO A 966 13.55 -18.42 -19.76
N SER A 967 13.47 -18.90 -21.01
CA SER A 967 12.28 -19.55 -21.57
C SER A 967 11.96 -20.87 -20.86
N VAL A 968 10.67 -21.21 -20.76
CA VAL A 968 10.22 -22.49 -20.20
C VAL A 968 10.58 -23.67 -21.10
N ARG A 969 10.71 -23.46 -22.42
CA ARG A 969 11.00 -24.51 -23.40
C ARG A 969 12.42 -25.04 -23.27
N GLN A 970 13.37 -24.12 -23.16
CA GLN A 970 14.79 -24.43 -23.02
C GLN A 970 15.47 -23.32 -22.20
N PRO A 971 16.32 -23.66 -21.20
CA PRO A 971 16.98 -22.68 -20.35
C PRO A 971 17.83 -21.65 -21.10
N ASN A 972 18.37 -22.02 -22.27
CA ASN A 972 19.20 -21.13 -23.10
C ASN A 972 18.39 -20.19 -24.01
N TYR A 973 17.06 -20.38 -24.11
CA TYR A 973 16.18 -19.51 -24.88
C TYR A 973 15.70 -18.35 -24.00
N LYS A 974 15.27 -17.26 -24.64
CA LYS A 974 14.91 -16.00 -23.96
C LYS A 974 13.39 -15.78 -24.06
N PHE A 975 12.76 -15.46 -22.94
CA PHE A 975 11.38 -14.98 -22.88
C PHE A 975 11.35 -13.50 -22.48
N TYR A 976 10.51 -12.70 -23.13
CA TYR A 976 10.24 -11.31 -22.76
C TYR A 976 8.73 -11.09 -22.66
N LEU A 977 8.24 -10.89 -21.44
CA LEU A 977 6.81 -10.73 -21.17
C LEU A 977 6.22 -9.57 -21.99
N GLY A 978 5.13 -9.84 -22.70
CA GLY A 978 4.44 -8.88 -23.55
C GLY A 978 5.14 -8.55 -24.88
N GLY A 979 6.47 -8.75 -25.00
CA GLY A 979 7.19 -8.62 -26.27
C GLY A 979 7.15 -7.21 -26.88
N ARG A 980 6.97 -6.15 -26.09
CA ARG A 980 6.77 -4.77 -26.58
C ARG A 980 7.90 -3.85 -26.17
N SER A 981 8.42 -3.11 -27.16
CA SER A 981 9.43 -2.06 -27.01
C SER A 981 10.64 -2.49 -26.14
N ILE A 982 11.40 -1.52 -25.66
CA ILE A 982 12.46 -1.73 -24.68
C ILE A 982 11.94 -1.44 -23.26
N PRO A 983 12.40 -2.18 -22.23
CA PRO A 983 11.91 -1.99 -20.87
C PRO A 983 12.52 -0.75 -20.21
N ALA A 984 11.66 0.05 -19.58
CA ALA A 984 12.08 1.11 -18.68
C ALA A 984 12.45 0.52 -17.31
N PRO A 985 13.55 0.96 -16.68
CA PRO A 985 13.83 0.58 -15.29
C PRO A 985 12.86 1.27 -14.34
N ILE A 986 12.68 0.66 -13.17
CA ILE A 986 12.16 1.38 -12.02
C ILE A 986 13.31 2.10 -11.30
N LYS A 987 13.04 3.30 -10.82
CA LYS A 987 13.91 4.10 -9.98
C LYS A 987 13.58 3.81 -8.52
N ILE A 988 14.59 3.45 -7.75
CA ILE A 988 14.53 3.18 -6.33
C ILE A 988 15.26 4.31 -5.62
N ILE A 989 14.59 4.99 -4.68
CA ILE A 989 15.20 6.03 -3.84
C ILE A 989 15.04 5.63 -2.38
N LYS A 990 16.16 5.52 -1.65
CA LYS A 990 16.12 5.35 -0.19
C LYS A 990 15.93 6.72 0.47
N HIS A 991 14.94 6.81 1.34
CA HIS A 991 14.72 7.99 2.19
C HIS A 991 15.23 7.79 3.62
N TYR A 992 15.14 6.57 4.14
CA TYR A 992 15.62 6.17 5.47
C TYR A 992 15.95 4.67 5.49
N GLY A 993 16.88 4.24 6.35
CA GLY A 993 17.17 2.83 6.63
C GLY A 993 18.59 2.37 6.32
N GLU A 994 18.94 1.20 6.84
CA GLU A 994 20.28 0.63 6.78
C GLU A 994 20.51 -0.30 5.58
N SER A 995 19.44 -0.84 4.99
CA SER A 995 19.55 -1.94 4.04
C SER A 995 20.21 -1.52 2.74
N ASN A 996 21.20 -2.27 2.28
CA ASN A 996 21.87 -1.99 1.02
C ASN A 996 20.99 -2.39 -0.18
N ILE A 997 21.32 -1.87 -1.36
CA ILE A 997 20.54 -2.07 -2.59
C ILE A 997 20.46 -3.53 -3.03
N ASP A 998 21.42 -4.39 -2.67
CA ASP A 998 21.36 -5.81 -3.04
C ASP A 998 20.24 -6.57 -2.31
N ILE A 999 19.95 -6.20 -1.07
CA ILE A 999 18.81 -6.72 -0.30
C ILE A 999 17.52 -6.16 -0.92
N ILE A 1000 17.39 -4.83 -0.99
CA ILE A 1000 16.18 -4.14 -1.48
C ILE A 1000 15.82 -4.57 -2.91
N ALA A 1001 16.80 -4.70 -3.81
CA ALA A 1001 16.55 -5.11 -5.19
C ALA A 1001 16.05 -6.56 -5.28
N ARG A 1002 16.61 -7.50 -4.50
CA ARG A 1002 16.13 -8.90 -4.46
C ARG A 1002 14.72 -8.98 -3.88
N GLU A 1003 14.43 -8.22 -2.84
CA GLU A 1003 13.09 -8.12 -2.23
C GLU A 1003 12.06 -7.61 -3.25
N ILE A 1004 12.35 -6.49 -3.92
CA ILE A 1004 11.49 -5.93 -4.96
C ILE A 1004 11.29 -6.93 -6.11
N LEU A 1005 12.37 -7.56 -6.61
CA LEU A 1005 12.26 -8.58 -7.66
C LEU A 1005 11.39 -9.76 -7.21
N GLY A 1006 11.50 -10.21 -5.95
CA GLY A 1006 10.64 -11.25 -5.39
C GLY A 1006 9.19 -10.81 -5.35
N LEU A 1007 8.91 -9.64 -4.78
CA LEU A 1007 7.55 -9.10 -4.62
C LEU A 1007 6.85 -8.84 -5.97
N THR A 1008 7.57 -8.61 -7.07
CA THR A 1008 6.94 -8.56 -8.41
C THR A 1008 6.37 -9.91 -8.86
N LYS A 1009 6.76 -11.04 -8.26
CA LYS A 1009 6.19 -12.38 -8.56
C LYS A 1009 5.04 -12.77 -7.65
N MET A 1010 4.64 -11.88 -6.73
CA MET A 1010 3.62 -12.14 -5.71
C MET A 1010 2.29 -11.46 -6.00
N ASN A 1011 2.09 -11.03 -7.24
CA ASN A 1011 0.79 -10.56 -7.70
C ASN A 1011 -0.08 -11.74 -8.15
N TRP A 1012 -0.84 -12.32 -7.23
CA TRP A 1012 -1.74 -13.46 -7.52
C TRP A 1012 -2.98 -13.11 -8.38
N ASN A 1013 -3.12 -11.87 -8.85
CA ASN A 1013 -4.15 -11.51 -9.83
C ASN A 1013 -3.80 -11.84 -11.27
N SER A 1014 -2.54 -12.10 -11.56
CA SER A 1014 -2.11 -12.52 -12.88
C SER A 1014 -1.23 -13.73 -12.74
N LEU A 1015 -1.38 -14.68 -13.66
CA LEU A 1015 -0.42 -15.75 -13.83
C LEU A 1015 0.72 -15.35 -14.77
N ASP A 1016 0.94 -14.06 -15.02
CA ASP A 1016 2.18 -13.57 -15.65
C ASP A 1016 3.39 -13.89 -14.76
N LEU A 1017 4.57 -14.05 -15.37
CA LEU A 1017 5.78 -14.42 -14.62
C LEU A 1017 6.14 -13.41 -13.53
N TYR A 1018 5.82 -12.14 -13.76
CA TYR A 1018 6.07 -11.03 -12.86
C TYR A 1018 5.25 -9.79 -13.27
N SER A 1019 4.96 -8.90 -12.31
CA SER A 1019 4.48 -7.54 -12.54
C SER A 1019 5.63 -6.54 -12.69
N LYS A 1020 5.36 -5.35 -13.24
CA LYS A 1020 6.40 -4.31 -13.42
C LYS A 1020 6.76 -3.61 -12.10
N LEU A 1021 5.80 -3.45 -11.20
CA LEU A 1021 5.99 -2.93 -9.86
C LEU A 1021 5.79 -4.06 -8.83
N PRO A 1022 6.40 -3.97 -7.64
CA PRO A 1022 6.20 -5.00 -6.61
C PRO A 1022 4.74 -5.02 -6.14
N ALA A 1023 4.27 -6.19 -5.69
CA ALA A 1023 2.90 -6.38 -5.22
C ALA A 1023 2.48 -5.36 -4.15
N THR A 1024 3.40 -4.95 -3.28
CA THR A 1024 3.19 -3.89 -2.27
C THR A 1024 2.70 -2.56 -2.86
N ILE A 1025 3.12 -2.21 -4.07
CA ILE A 1025 2.70 -0.97 -4.74
C ILE A 1025 1.42 -1.20 -5.55
N ASP A 1026 1.34 -2.29 -6.31
CA ASP A 1026 0.20 -2.55 -7.20
C ASP A 1026 -1.09 -2.76 -6.40
N SER A 1027 -1.06 -3.63 -5.39
CA SER A 1027 -2.25 -3.95 -4.59
C SER A 1027 -2.71 -2.77 -3.74
N SER A 1028 -1.80 -2.05 -3.08
CA SER A 1028 -2.16 -0.93 -2.18
C SER A 1028 -2.85 0.18 -2.94
N ASN A 1029 -2.42 0.46 -4.18
CA ASN A 1029 -3.09 1.43 -5.05
C ASN A 1029 -4.45 0.93 -5.55
N GLN A 1030 -4.56 -0.36 -5.92
CA GLN A 1030 -5.84 -0.94 -6.35
C GLN A 1030 -6.86 -0.95 -5.21
N ILE A 1031 -6.44 -1.33 -4.01
CA ILE A 1031 -7.27 -1.33 -2.80
C ILE A 1031 -7.64 0.09 -2.41
N ALA A 1032 -6.73 1.07 -2.48
CA ALA A 1032 -7.06 2.47 -2.21
C ALA A 1032 -8.14 3.00 -3.19
N ARG A 1033 -8.09 2.61 -4.46
CA ARG A 1033 -9.09 2.97 -5.47
C ARG A 1033 -10.47 2.44 -5.09
N ILE A 1034 -10.59 1.14 -4.84
CA ILE A 1034 -11.86 0.47 -4.46
C ILE A 1034 -12.33 0.97 -3.09
N GLY A 1035 -11.39 1.14 -2.15
CA GLY A 1035 -11.60 1.56 -0.77
C GLY A 1035 -12.25 2.93 -0.60
N LYS A 1036 -12.22 3.79 -1.63
CA LYS A 1036 -13.01 5.04 -1.65
C LYS A 1036 -14.49 4.81 -1.34
N LEU A 1037 -15.04 3.68 -1.80
CA LEU A 1037 -16.43 3.31 -1.58
C LEU A 1037 -16.69 2.74 -0.17
N LEU A 1038 -15.63 2.39 0.56
CA LEU A 1038 -15.66 1.79 1.90
C LEU A 1038 -15.35 2.79 3.02
N SER A 1039 -15.33 4.09 2.74
CA SER A 1039 -15.06 5.14 3.74
C SER A 1039 -15.97 5.10 4.97
N ARG A 1040 -17.16 4.48 4.89
CA ARG A 1040 -18.02 4.28 6.08
C ARG A 1040 -17.55 3.16 7.01
N PHE A 1041 -16.68 2.27 6.54
CA PHE A 1041 -16.13 1.14 7.29
C PHE A 1041 -14.67 1.38 7.69
N GLU A 1042 -14.34 2.63 8.00
CA GLU A 1042 -13.01 3.02 8.47
C GLU A 1042 -12.56 2.14 9.65
N GLY A 1043 -11.26 1.84 9.69
CA GLY A 1043 -10.65 1.04 10.77
C GLY A 1043 -10.72 -0.47 10.60
N LYS A 1044 -11.60 -1.02 9.76
CA LYS A 1044 -11.69 -2.47 9.53
C LYS A 1044 -10.52 -3.01 8.71
N SER A 1045 -10.02 -4.17 9.12
CA SER A 1045 -9.02 -4.94 8.38
C SER A 1045 -9.68 -6.05 7.58
N TYR A 1046 -9.27 -6.22 6.32
CA TYR A 1046 -9.79 -7.28 5.46
C TYR A 1046 -8.63 -8.09 4.87
N ASP A 1047 -8.91 -9.36 4.55
CA ASP A 1047 -8.02 -10.16 3.70
C ASP A 1047 -8.02 -9.55 2.29
N TYR A 1048 -6.83 -9.29 1.76
CA TYR A 1048 -6.71 -8.63 0.47
C TYR A 1048 -7.28 -9.46 -0.68
N ARG A 1049 -7.39 -10.79 -0.53
CA ARG A 1049 -7.98 -11.73 -1.51
C ARG A 1049 -9.46 -11.46 -1.81
N LEU A 1050 -10.14 -10.69 -0.95
CA LEU A 1050 -11.50 -10.20 -1.19
C LEU A 1050 -11.57 -9.13 -2.30
N PHE A 1051 -10.48 -8.40 -2.54
CA PHE A 1051 -10.44 -7.26 -3.48
C PHE A 1051 -9.85 -7.62 -4.82
N ILE A 1052 -8.92 -8.55 -4.82
CA ILE A 1052 -8.08 -8.84 -5.97
C ILE A 1052 -8.82 -9.65 -7.05
#